data_AF-A0A7K0KJ49-F1
#
_entry.id   AF-A0A7K0KJ49-F1
#
_cell.length_a   1.000
_cell.length_b   1.000
_cell.length_c   1.000
_cell.angle_alpha   90.00
_cell.angle_beta   90.00
_cell.angle_gamma   90.00
#
_symmetry.space_group_name_H-M   'P 1'
#
loop_
_entity.id
_entity.type
_entity.pdbx_description
1 polymer ?
#
loop_
_entity_poly.entity_id
_entity_poly.type
_entity_poly.pdbx_seq_one_letter_code
_entity_poly.pdbx_strand_id
1 'polypeptide(L)'
;MVTNRFCNIAISSLIVMGMTACSSDDPSNGGTQINSQADQISVLLNSTANRVTNYGNTTGAKAFTRALPTSGAPSLGLELPTKPTGNGWTALNSGDTKLADNAIVTINNMPSLSLDMNGKKLLLQKNLTLTGLTGGGTIYVPGGKTLTLEGVNSTTTNIIVYGGGKLVVTGVSTFTVESGASLMAKNSFYKSGDGNKEAANDQTFLGIDLINNGNILTGTEFHAKNITLDAGSQTQVGTNVTADEKLTAAGKLSAQIITATDASVTGTVVASKLFSLANSLTVNGAEAKVYGNYIKAGQYDDSKNKAATFIRQENGSNIYVGDNGLINTYTYYNTDGKGSKINLTNGTLAVLETKQIVTNDDNASFLTAPSGSTFGVYFKRAYKGSVADNTLLDWDDFAFDGGVNVRKLNKEDDFADITIPADKDIQCLGFNPDKKGTKTATNYQLLRPTAEVTYGINNDERNGRSATGVVVDGSNVYVCYHTNGTAQAGMLDYFTTTSDGHVTLQQSISAVDASKKNAVDWNNIVLDKEQHKLIGTGNGQKGGLITSLSLTDAGAFNTDASSTAGSTLEPLKATVLQKVTTTNDKTTGDGNAVIVNGDYYQVATLYGTETFNRSDLSGAYASKLGDAKYITKDDKNVYVSYVDGNDLKVNSYDASNVRLDNGSTLFNAGKFETFKGTNGKSVMAVDGNDIYVCLGKGGLAKYTNGTLTGLFIPKDATYTADGDNKKYSEGTTVTRGYCNGVCVKGDKIYIAYGSLGLIVINRSDMTATTEDAAKQTPEVARYTAGKSANFVAVDNNNNIYVAYGKNCLKVLKLVNKSR
;
A
#
# COMPACT_ATOMS: atom_id res chain seq x y z
N MET A 1 50.95 -54.67 -24.25
CA MET A 1 49.92 -55.00 -25.28
C MET A 1 49.14 -53.71 -25.50
N VAL A 2 49.54 -52.79 -26.37
CA VAL A 2 49.63 -52.87 -27.84
C VAL A 2 48.49 -53.70 -28.42
N THR A 3 47.49 -53.02 -28.99
CA THR A 3 47.14 -53.06 -30.42
C THR A 3 45.93 -52.15 -30.67
N ASN A 4 46.06 -51.03 -31.39
CA ASN A 4 46.01 -50.89 -32.88
C ASN A 4 44.54 -50.71 -33.36
N ARG A 5 44.13 -49.81 -34.26
CA ARG A 5 44.71 -49.24 -35.52
C ARG A 5 43.98 -47.93 -35.87
N PHE A 6 44.69 -46.85 -36.22
CA PHE A 6 45.16 -46.41 -37.55
C PHE A 6 44.10 -45.95 -38.58
N CYS A 7 44.27 -44.67 -38.99
CA CYS A 7 44.35 -44.17 -40.37
C CYS A 7 43.04 -44.03 -41.19
N ASN A 8 42.85 -43.04 -42.08
CA ASN A 8 43.71 -42.04 -42.71
C ASN A 8 42.82 -41.05 -43.53
N ILE A 9 43.25 -39.78 -43.67
CA ILE A 9 43.42 -38.96 -44.91
C ILE A 9 42.20 -38.81 -45.86
N ALA A 10 41.83 -37.67 -46.46
CA ALA A 10 42.28 -36.27 -46.45
C ALA A 10 41.34 -35.41 -47.36
N ILE A 11 41.76 -34.15 -47.57
CA ILE A 11 41.58 -33.26 -48.75
C ILE A 11 40.60 -32.09 -48.58
N SER A 12 41.19 -30.96 -48.15
CA SER A 12 41.07 -29.56 -48.61
C SER A 12 39.73 -28.96 -49.05
N SER A 13 39.37 -27.82 -48.45
CA SER A 13 39.30 -26.53 -49.16
C SER A 13 39.20 -25.33 -48.19
N LEU A 14 40.27 -24.54 -48.23
CA LEU A 14 40.43 -23.09 -48.04
C LEU A 14 39.15 -22.22 -47.87
N ILE A 15 38.96 -21.60 -46.69
CA ILE A 15 38.47 -20.21 -46.59
C ILE A 15 39.31 -19.48 -45.53
N VAL A 16 39.92 -18.39 -45.98
CA VAL A 16 40.72 -17.41 -45.24
C VAL A 16 39.81 -16.65 -44.27
N MET A 17 40.10 -16.71 -42.96
CA MET A 17 39.79 -15.62 -42.03
C MET A 17 41.09 -15.26 -41.31
N GLY A 18 41.76 -14.24 -41.85
CA GLY A 18 42.87 -13.60 -41.17
C GLY A 18 42.37 -12.93 -39.90
N MET A 19 42.71 -13.52 -38.76
CA MET A 19 42.86 -12.78 -37.53
C MET A 19 43.96 -11.74 -37.76
N THR A 20 43.60 -10.46 -37.73
CA THR A 20 44.56 -9.37 -37.52
C THR A 20 44.19 -8.68 -36.22
N ALA A 21 44.83 -9.14 -35.16
CA ALA A 21 45.24 -8.25 -34.10
C ALA A 21 46.30 -7.31 -34.72
N CYS A 22 46.03 -6.01 -34.70
CA CYS A 22 47.07 -5.01 -34.84
C CYS A 22 46.97 -4.09 -33.63
N SER A 23 48.02 -4.19 -32.80
CA SER A 23 48.51 -3.13 -31.94
C SER A 23 48.45 -1.77 -32.63
N SER A 24 48.10 -0.74 -31.89
CA SER A 24 48.68 0.58 -32.15
C SER A 24 49.02 1.22 -30.82
N ASP A 25 50.28 1.61 -30.74
CA ASP A 25 50.94 2.27 -29.65
C ASP A 25 50.25 3.58 -29.28
N ASP A 26 50.38 3.94 -28.01
CA ASP A 26 49.98 5.21 -27.44
C ASP A 26 50.59 6.39 -28.23
N PRO A 27 49.80 7.40 -28.63
CA PRO A 27 50.31 8.73 -28.85
C PRO A 27 49.80 9.65 -27.75
N SER A 28 50.74 10.13 -26.94
CA SER A 28 50.63 11.39 -26.23
C SER A 28 50.01 12.48 -27.14
N ASN A 29 48.94 13.12 -26.63
CA ASN A 29 48.13 14.20 -27.21
C ASN A 29 46.95 13.79 -28.13
N GLY A 30 45.82 13.47 -27.50
CA GLY A 30 44.56 14.18 -27.74
C GLY A 30 43.78 13.92 -29.04
N GLY A 31 43.33 12.69 -29.24
CA GLY A 31 42.30 12.38 -30.25
C GLY A 31 42.06 10.87 -30.35
N THR A 32 41.18 10.33 -29.50
CA THR A 32 40.84 8.89 -29.50
C THR A 32 39.90 8.57 -30.66
N GLN A 33 40.09 7.39 -31.26
CA GLN A 33 39.25 6.84 -32.33
C GLN A 33 37.76 7.03 -32.01
N ILE A 34 37.04 7.71 -32.90
CA ILE A 34 35.67 8.14 -32.67
C ILE A 34 34.72 6.97 -32.99
N ASN A 35 33.93 6.60 -31.97
CA ASN A 35 32.85 5.63 -31.90
C ASN A 35 32.32 5.08 -33.24
N SER A 36 32.35 3.75 -33.39
CA SER A 36 31.74 3.05 -34.53
C SER A 36 30.22 2.89 -34.35
N GLN A 37 29.46 3.04 -35.43
CA GLN A 37 28.05 2.64 -35.46
C GLN A 37 27.94 1.11 -35.28
N ALA A 38 26.91 0.66 -34.56
CA ALA A 38 26.69 -0.75 -34.33
C ALA A 38 25.92 -1.38 -35.49
N ASP A 39 26.52 -2.36 -36.18
CA ASP A 39 25.80 -3.16 -37.17
C ASP A 39 24.81 -4.12 -36.48
N GLN A 40 23.62 -4.29 -37.08
CA GLN A 40 22.62 -5.35 -36.80
C GLN A 40 21.75 -5.20 -35.53
N ILE A 41 21.40 -3.97 -35.12
CA ILE A 41 20.30 -3.74 -34.14
C ILE A 41 19.01 -3.43 -34.90
N SER A 42 17.92 -4.09 -34.53
CA SER A 42 16.59 -3.90 -35.14
C SER A 42 15.53 -3.63 -34.07
N VAL A 43 14.35 -3.18 -34.50
CA VAL A 43 13.21 -2.96 -33.59
C VAL A 43 12.15 -4.02 -33.82
N LEU A 44 11.60 -4.56 -32.73
CA LEU A 44 10.40 -5.39 -32.75
C LEU A 44 9.24 -4.58 -32.18
N LEU A 45 8.17 -4.42 -32.96
CA LEU A 45 6.89 -3.93 -32.45
C LEU A 45 6.22 -5.08 -31.72
N ASN A 46 6.07 -4.94 -30.43
CA ASN A 46 5.56 -6.00 -29.59
C ASN A 46 4.03 -6.15 -29.69
N SER A 47 3.33 -5.02 -29.91
CA SER A 47 1.96 -4.91 -30.42
C SER A 47 1.44 -3.47 -30.22
N THR A 48 0.30 -3.14 -30.84
CA THR A 48 -0.48 -1.93 -30.51
C THR A 48 -1.55 -2.25 -29.47
N ALA A 49 -1.56 -1.52 -28.36
CA ALA A 49 -2.61 -1.61 -27.35
C ALA A 49 -3.67 -0.51 -27.60
N ASN A 50 -4.91 -0.71 -27.17
CA ASN A 50 -5.98 0.30 -27.27
C ASN A 50 -6.99 0.13 -26.14
N ARG A 51 -6.61 0.44 -24.88
CA ARG A 51 -7.54 0.37 -23.73
C ARG A 51 -7.18 1.37 -22.64
N VAL A 52 -8.20 1.98 -22.03
CA VAL A 52 -8.14 2.81 -20.82
C VAL A 52 -9.15 2.25 -19.81
N THR A 53 -8.83 2.26 -18.52
CA THR A 53 -9.79 1.96 -17.43
C THR A 53 -10.16 3.25 -16.70
N ASN A 54 -11.45 3.59 -16.71
CA ASN A 54 -11.98 4.78 -16.02
C ASN A 54 -12.33 4.44 -14.55
N TYR A 55 -11.96 5.31 -13.61
CA TYR A 55 -12.53 5.32 -12.25
C TYR A 55 -13.56 6.45 -12.13
N GLY A 56 -14.76 6.10 -11.66
CA GLY A 56 -15.84 7.06 -11.40
C GLY A 56 -15.58 7.88 -10.13
N ASN A 57 -15.82 9.19 -10.21
CA ASN A 57 -15.78 10.14 -9.10
C ASN A 57 -17.12 10.15 -8.34
N THR A 58 -17.11 10.14 -7.01
CA THR A 58 -18.29 10.49 -6.18
C THR A 58 -17.92 11.36 -4.96
N THR A 59 -18.93 12.12 -4.54
CA THR A 59 -18.92 13.42 -3.87
C THR A 59 -18.99 13.38 -2.34
N GLY A 60 -18.28 14.33 -1.70
CA GLY A 60 -18.71 15.14 -0.54
C GLY A 60 -18.81 14.49 0.85
N ALA A 61 -17.96 14.93 1.79
CA ALA A 61 -18.12 14.65 3.23
C ALA A 61 -18.25 15.93 4.07
N LYS A 62 -19.13 15.88 5.08
CA LYS A 62 -19.26 16.85 6.19
C LYS A 62 -18.65 16.24 7.46
N ALA A 63 -18.07 17.08 8.33
CA ALA A 63 -17.41 16.70 9.57
C ALA A 63 -18.38 16.22 10.68
N PHE A 64 -17.87 15.44 11.65
CA PHE A 64 -17.97 15.60 13.14
C PHE A 64 -17.86 14.25 13.91
N THR A 65 -16.90 14.18 14.86
CA THR A 65 -16.76 13.27 16.04
C THR A 65 -16.71 11.73 15.87
N ARG A 66 -15.98 11.06 16.79
CA ARG A 66 -15.59 9.62 16.92
C ARG A 66 -16.73 8.57 16.96
N ALA A 67 -17.89 8.82 16.38
CA ALA A 67 -18.99 7.86 16.36
C ALA A 67 -18.80 6.80 15.24
N LEU A 68 -19.39 5.61 15.40
CA LEU A 68 -19.51 4.63 14.30
C LEU A 68 -20.14 5.26 13.05
N PRO A 69 -20.04 4.62 11.88
CA PRO A 69 -20.68 5.11 10.66
C PRO A 69 -22.17 5.42 10.91
N THR A 70 -22.55 6.71 10.91
CA THR A 70 -23.95 7.14 11.08
C THR A 70 -24.83 6.66 9.94
N SER A 71 -24.23 6.46 8.77
CA SER A 71 -24.78 5.73 7.62
C SER A 71 -24.13 4.35 7.52
N GLY A 72 -24.79 3.30 8.02
CA GLY A 72 -24.41 1.91 7.67
C GLY A 72 -24.37 0.91 8.82
N ALA A 73 -24.21 1.32 10.08
CA ALA A 73 -24.29 0.38 11.20
C ALA A 73 -25.76 -0.02 11.46
N PRO A 74 -26.12 -1.33 11.40
CA PRO A 74 -27.49 -1.75 11.59
C PRO A 74 -27.91 -1.66 13.07
N SER A 75 -29.07 -1.04 13.33
CA SER A 75 -29.82 -1.28 14.57
C SER A 75 -30.51 -2.64 14.48
N LEU A 76 -30.50 -3.43 15.56
CA LEU A 76 -31.20 -4.71 15.60
C LEU A 76 -32.70 -4.54 15.87
N GLY A 77 -33.11 -3.41 16.47
CA GLY A 77 -34.51 -3.06 16.69
C GLY A 77 -35.23 -3.94 17.72
N LEU A 78 -34.51 -4.60 18.62
CA LEU A 78 -35.14 -5.33 19.72
C LEU A 78 -35.68 -4.35 20.77
N GLU A 79 -36.94 -4.52 21.14
CA GLU A 79 -37.64 -3.70 22.13
C GLU A 79 -38.19 -4.56 23.28
N LEU A 80 -38.14 -4.00 24.49
CA LEU A 80 -38.67 -4.67 25.68
C LEU A 80 -40.22 -4.57 25.70
N PRO A 81 -40.95 -5.70 25.81
CA PRO A 81 -42.41 -5.67 25.85
C PRO A 81 -42.97 -4.96 27.08
N THR A 82 -44.15 -4.34 26.94
CA THR A 82 -44.86 -3.69 28.05
C THR A 82 -45.22 -4.69 29.15
N LYS A 83 -44.96 -4.30 30.41
CA LYS A 83 -45.28 -5.11 31.58
C LYS A 83 -46.81 -5.33 31.68
N PRO A 84 -47.30 -6.59 31.74
CA PRO A 84 -48.71 -6.87 31.96
C PRO A 84 -49.13 -6.56 33.39
N THR A 85 -50.40 -6.21 33.59
CA THR A 85 -50.99 -5.99 34.92
C THR A 85 -51.32 -7.30 35.64
N GLY A 86 -51.63 -8.35 34.89
CA GLY A 86 -52.08 -9.65 35.42
C GLY A 86 -53.53 -9.65 35.91
N ASN A 87 -54.32 -8.60 35.62
CA ASN A 87 -55.74 -8.56 35.99
C ASN A 87 -56.51 -9.67 35.27
N GLY A 88 -57.24 -10.49 36.04
CA GLY A 88 -58.05 -11.59 35.51
C GLY A 88 -57.27 -12.87 35.15
N TRP A 89 -55.99 -12.98 35.55
CA TRP A 89 -55.19 -14.20 35.35
C TRP A 89 -55.38 -15.18 36.52
N THR A 90 -55.28 -16.48 36.24
CA THR A 90 -55.49 -17.54 37.25
C THR A 90 -54.29 -17.69 38.19
N ALA A 91 -54.48 -18.20 39.40
CA ALA A 91 -53.34 -18.47 40.29
C ALA A 91 -52.61 -19.75 39.88
N LEU A 92 -51.28 -19.73 39.84
CA LEU A 92 -50.46 -20.94 39.68
C LEU A 92 -50.45 -21.73 41.01
N ASN A 93 -50.82 -23.01 40.95
CA ASN A 93 -50.82 -23.93 42.10
C ASN A 93 -49.55 -24.80 42.11
N SER A 94 -49.15 -25.28 43.30
CA SER A 94 -47.93 -26.08 43.46
C SER A 94 -47.95 -27.45 42.76
N GLY A 95 -49.13 -27.93 42.34
CA GLY A 95 -49.29 -29.19 41.59
C GLY A 95 -49.41 -29.01 40.07
N ASP A 96 -49.41 -27.76 39.57
CA ASP A 96 -49.57 -27.50 38.16
C ASP A 96 -48.30 -27.90 37.40
N THR A 97 -48.43 -28.83 36.46
CA THR A 97 -47.33 -29.24 35.55
C THR A 97 -47.46 -28.63 34.16
N LYS A 98 -48.62 -28.01 33.86
CA LYS A 98 -48.95 -27.40 32.57
C LYS A 98 -49.95 -26.26 32.74
N LEU A 99 -49.72 -25.13 32.06
CA LEU A 99 -50.65 -24.00 32.10
C LEU A 99 -51.88 -24.23 31.20
N ALA A 100 -53.07 -24.13 31.79
CA ALA A 100 -54.34 -24.10 31.06
C ALA A 100 -54.68 -22.68 30.54
N ASP A 101 -54.42 -21.66 31.37
CA ASP A 101 -54.69 -20.24 31.12
C ASP A 101 -53.48 -19.36 31.49
N ASN A 102 -53.56 -18.06 31.23
CA ASN A 102 -52.55 -17.12 31.73
C ASN A 102 -52.62 -17.06 33.26
N ALA A 103 -51.46 -17.12 33.91
CA ALA A 103 -51.36 -17.33 35.35
C ALA A 103 -50.48 -16.32 36.10
N ILE A 104 -50.71 -16.18 37.40
CA ILE A 104 -49.94 -15.38 38.35
C ILE A 104 -49.36 -16.25 39.48
N VAL A 105 -48.10 -15.99 39.85
CA VAL A 105 -47.46 -16.65 41.01
C VAL A 105 -47.77 -15.86 42.27
N THR A 106 -48.71 -16.35 43.10
CA THR A 106 -49.16 -15.66 44.33
C THR A 106 -48.69 -16.34 45.62
N ILE A 107 -48.29 -17.61 45.55
CA ILE A 107 -47.89 -18.43 46.71
C ILE A 107 -46.51 -17.98 47.23
N ASN A 108 -46.42 -17.70 48.53
CA ASN A 108 -45.13 -17.53 49.19
C ASN A 108 -44.45 -18.90 49.33
N ASN A 109 -43.15 -18.99 49.03
CA ASN A 109 -42.36 -20.23 49.14
C ASN A 109 -42.95 -21.40 48.33
N MET A 110 -43.35 -21.13 47.08
CA MET A 110 -43.76 -22.18 46.15
C MET A 110 -42.66 -23.25 46.05
N PRO A 111 -42.98 -24.55 46.23
CA PRO A 111 -42.01 -25.61 46.00
C PRO A 111 -41.46 -25.57 44.57
N SER A 112 -40.21 -25.98 44.37
CA SER A 112 -39.65 -26.13 43.04
C SER A 112 -40.49 -27.09 42.20
N LEU A 113 -40.78 -26.74 40.95
CA LEU A 113 -41.63 -27.55 40.06
C LEU A 113 -41.18 -27.51 38.60
N SER A 114 -41.65 -28.48 37.81
CA SER A 114 -41.47 -28.52 36.35
C SER A 114 -42.75 -28.06 35.65
N LEU A 115 -42.64 -27.13 34.70
CA LEU A 115 -43.79 -26.44 34.09
C LEU A 115 -43.74 -26.43 32.55
N ASP A 116 -44.82 -26.89 31.92
CA ASP A 116 -45.14 -26.63 30.50
C ASP A 116 -45.95 -25.33 30.37
N MET A 117 -45.38 -24.33 29.70
CA MET A 117 -46.00 -23.03 29.48
C MET A 117 -47.17 -23.06 28.49
N ASN A 118 -47.25 -24.07 27.61
CA ASN A 118 -48.39 -24.32 26.71
C ASN A 118 -48.90 -23.10 25.92
N GLY A 119 -48.00 -22.22 25.50
CA GLY A 119 -48.29 -20.97 24.78
C GLY A 119 -48.85 -19.84 25.66
N LYS A 120 -48.91 -20.00 26.97
CA LYS A 120 -49.54 -19.07 27.92
C LYS A 120 -48.54 -18.09 28.53
N LYS A 121 -49.07 -17.13 29.29
CA LYS A 121 -48.31 -16.10 29.99
C LYS A 121 -48.31 -16.35 31.50
N LEU A 122 -47.17 -16.16 32.15
CA LEU A 122 -46.99 -16.25 33.60
C LEU A 122 -46.42 -14.94 34.14
N LEU A 123 -47.04 -14.36 35.17
CA LEU A 123 -46.54 -13.15 35.83
C LEU A 123 -46.14 -13.45 37.29
N LEU A 124 -44.90 -13.14 37.66
CA LEU A 124 -44.42 -13.35 39.03
C LEU A 124 -44.87 -12.22 39.95
N GLN A 125 -45.71 -12.53 40.95
CA GLN A 125 -45.94 -11.65 42.12
C GLN A 125 -45.12 -12.11 43.33
N LYS A 126 -44.62 -13.35 43.32
CA LYS A 126 -43.68 -13.96 44.26
C LYS A 126 -42.53 -14.63 43.51
N ASN A 127 -41.50 -15.06 44.24
CA ASN A 127 -40.37 -15.79 43.67
C ASN A 127 -40.80 -17.18 43.20
N LEU A 128 -40.14 -17.70 42.18
CA LEU A 128 -40.40 -19.01 41.60
C LEU A 128 -39.10 -19.73 41.28
N THR A 129 -39.00 -20.99 41.67
CA THR A 129 -37.94 -21.90 41.22
C THR A 129 -38.53 -22.95 40.30
N LEU A 130 -37.99 -23.08 39.10
CA LEU A 130 -38.36 -24.13 38.15
C LEU A 130 -37.21 -25.11 37.98
N THR A 131 -37.51 -26.40 38.12
CA THR A 131 -36.58 -27.51 37.83
C THR A 131 -36.77 -28.09 36.44
N GLY A 132 -37.80 -27.63 35.72
CA GLY A 132 -38.06 -27.92 34.31
C GLY A 132 -38.94 -26.83 33.70
N LEU A 133 -38.65 -26.46 32.45
CA LEU A 133 -39.40 -25.45 31.70
C LEU A 133 -39.54 -25.88 30.25
N THR A 134 -40.76 -26.13 29.80
CA THR A 134 -41.06 -26.55 28.43
C THR A 134 -42.23 -25.77 27.85
N GLY A 135 -42.49 -25.94 26.55
CA GLY A 135 -43.54 -25.25 25.82
C GLY A 135 -43.20 -23.78 25.52
N GLY A 136 -43.75 -23.26 24.42
CA GLY A 136 -43.70 -21.83 24.13
C GLY A 136 -44.52 -21.03 25.15
N GLY A 137 -44.30 -19.73 25.27
CA GLY A 137 -45.04 -18.90 26.21
C GLY A 137 -44.26 -17.66 26.64
N THR A 138 -44.68 -16.99 27.71
CA THR A 138 -43.92 -15.85 28.25
C THR A 138 -44.00 -15.75 29.77
N ILE A 139 -42.85 -15.69 30.43
CA ILE A 139 -42.71 -15.41 31.86
C ILE A 139 -42.28 -13.96 32.05
N TYR A 140 -43.05 -13.20 32.83
CA TYR A 140 -42.75 -11.83 33.20
C TYR A 140 -42.24 -11.78 34.65
N VAL A 141 -41.07 -11.20 34.86
CA VAL A 141 -40.37 -11.09 36.15
C VAL A 141 -40.29 -9.61 36.56
N PRO A 142 -41.24 -9.10 37.36
CA PRO A 142 -41.23 -7.72 37.84
C PRO A 142 -40.10 -7.42 38.84
N GLY A 143 -39.93 -6.12 39.14
CA GLY A 143 -39.04 -5.65 40.19
C GLY A 143 -39.25 -6.33 41.54
N GLY A 144 -38.16 -6.74 42.18
CA GLY A 144 -38.16 -7.40 43.49
C GLY A 144 -38.57 -8.88 43.45
N LYS A 145 -38.63 -9.51 42.26
CA LYS A 145 -38.94 -10.93 42.07
C LYS A 145 -37.78 -11.67 41.45
N THR A 146 -37.64 -12.93 41.83
CA THR A 146 -36.63 -13.84 41.28
C THR A 146 -37.31 -15.03 40.61
N LEU A 147 -36.92 -15.28 39.36
CA LEU A 147 -37.11 -16.56 38.68
C LEU A 147 -35.78 -17.33 38.75
N THR A 148 -35.78 -18.49 39.36
CA THR A 148 -34.63 -19.41 39.38
C THR A 148 -34.92 -20.58 38.46
N LEU A 149 -33.99 -20.87 37.55
CA LEU A 149 -33.99 -22.04 36.68
C LEU A 149 -32.89 -22.98 37.17
N GLU A 150 -33.28 -24.04 37.86
CA GLU A 150 -32.36 -25.00 38.49
C GLU A 150 -32.29 -26.29 37.66
N GLY A 151 -31.14 -26.57 37.05
CA GLY A 151 -30.96 -27.72 36.17
C GLY A 151 -31.61 -27.60 34.78
N VAL A 152 -32.25 -26.46 34.48
CA VAL A 152 -32.85 -26.17 33.17
C VAL A 152 -31.75 -25.66 32.22
N ASN A 153 -31.45 -26.43 31.18
CA ASN A 153 -30.36 -26.16 30.23
C ASN A 153 -30.83 -25.52 28.90
N SER A 154 -32.13 -25.39 28.65
CA SER A 154 -32.65 -24.66 27.50
C SER A 154 -34.04 -24.09 27.75
N THR A 155 -34.48 -23.17 26.89
CA THR A 155 -35.86 -22.65 26.94
C THR A 155 -36.42 -22.32 25.56
N THR A 156 -37.65 -22.75 25.32
CA THR A 156 -38.52 -22.29 24.21
C THR A 156 -39.48 -21.17 24.65
N THR A 157 -39.41 -20.76 25.91
CA THR A 157 -40.26 -19.75 26.53
C THR A 157 -39.59 -18.39 26.52
N ASN A 158 -40.37 -17.33 26.27
CA ASN A 158 -39.88 -15.96 26.43
C ASN A 158 -39.76 -15.61 27.92
N ILE A 159 -38.63 -15.07 28.36
CA ILE A 159 -38.43 -14.61 29.74
C ILE A 159 -38.11 -13.11 29.71
N ILE A 160 -38.94 -12.31 30.38
CA ILE A 160 -38.86 -10.85 30.37
C ILE A 160 -38.66 -10.33 31.80
N VAL A 161 -37.48 -9.76 32.06
CA VAL A 161 -37.06 -9.24 33.36
C VAL A 161 -37.16 -7.70 33.38
N TYR A 162 -38.04 -7.16 34.21
CA TYR A 162 -38.18 -5.71 34.38
C TYR A 162 -37.20 -5.16 35.42
N GLY A 163 -37.09 -3.83 35.51
CA GLY A 163 -36.18 -3.16 36.44
C GLY A 163 -36.32 -3.68 37.88
N GLY A 164 -35.22 -4.22 38.43
CA GLY A 164 -35.13 -4.82 39.77
C GLY A 164 -35.56 -6.29 39.88
N GLY A 165 -36.02 -6.91 38.79
CA GLY A 165 -36.28 -8.35 38.72
C GLY A 165 -34.99 -9.14 38.52
N LYS A 166 -35.02 -10.45 38.76
CA LYS A 166 -33.84 -11.32 38.70
C LYS A 166 -34.15 -12.64 37.98
N LEU A 167 -33.29 -13.03 37.05
CA LEU A 167 -33.20 -14.37 36.48
C LEU A 167 -31.91 -15.02 36.99
N VAL A 168 -32.05 -16.20 37.61
CA VAL A 168 -30.93 -16.99 38.11
C VAL A 168 -30.94 -18.33 37.39
N VAL A 169 -29.80 -18.77 36.86
CA VAL A 169 -29.63 -20.07 36.20
C VAL A 169 -28.54 -20.83 36.96
N THR A 170 -28.86 -22.04 37.44
CA THR A 170 -27.94 -22.85 38.27
C THR A 170 -27.97 -24.31 37.89
N GLY A 171 -26.92 -25.06 38.23
CA GLY A 171 -26.86 -26.50 38.01
C GLY A 171 -26.66 -26.92 36.55
N VAL A 172 -26.21 -26.01 35.68
CA VAL A 172 -25.93 -26.28 34.26
C VAL A 172 -24.60 -25.66 33.86
N SER A 173 -23.91 -26.30 32.91
CA SER A 173 -22.72 -25.76 32.25
C SER A 173 -23.03 -25.01 30.97
N THR A 174 -24.22 -25.25 30.39
CA THR A 174 -24.65 -24.69 29.11
C THR A 174 -26.12 -24.31 29.19
N PHE A 175 -26.47 -23.16 28.61
CA PHE A 175 -27.85 -22.69 28.49
C PHE A 175 -28.18 -22.28 27.05
N THR A 176 -29.25 -22.87 26.49
CA THR A 176 -29.70 -22.58 25.12
C THR A 176 -31.00 -21.78 25.09
N VAL A 177 -30.99 -20.64 24.41
CA VAL A 177 -32.21 -19.92 24.01
C VAL A 177 -32.65 -20.47 22.66
N GLU A 178 -33.75 -21.22 22.64
CA GLU A 178 -34.21 -21.90 21.43
C GLU A 178 -34.78 -20.93 20.39
N SER A 179 -34.86 -21.38 19.14
CA SER A 179 -35.46 -20.60 18.07
C SER A 179 -36.91 -20.23 18.40
N GLY A 180 -37.27 -18.95 18.21
CA GLY A 180 -38.57 -18.40 18.57
C GLY A 180 -38.71 -17.95 20.03
N ALA A 181 -37.76 -18.29 20.91
CA ALA A 181 -37.71 -17.78 22.28
C ALA A 181 -36.97 -16.44 22.37
N SER A 182 -37.21 -15.72 23.48
CA SER A 182 -36.57 -14.44 23.76
C SER A 182 -36.20 -14.31 25.24
N LEU A 183 -34.96 -13.96 25.54
CA LEU A 183 -34.54 -13.50 26.86
C LEU A 183 -34.38 -11.99 26.83
N MET A 184 -35.15 -11.27 27.62
CA MET A 184 -35.11 -9.81 27.62
C MET A 184 -35.02 -9.26 29.03
N ALA A 185 -34.17 -8.26 29.24
CA ALA A 185 -34.02 -7.56 30.51
C ALA A 185 -33.98 -6.05 30.30
N LYS A 186 -34.68 -5.29 31.15
CA LYS A 186 -34.63 -3.81 31.11
C LYS A 186 -33.21 -3.29 31.38
N ASN A 187 -32.54 -3.86 32.39
CA ASN A 187 -31.19 -3.45 32.80
C ASN A 187 -30.21 -4.61 32.59
N SER A 188 -30.31 -5.67 33.40
CA SER A 188 -29.50 -6.90 33.33
C SER A 188 -30.37 -8.06 33.85
N PHE A 189 -30.00 -9.31 33.55
CA PHE A 189 -30.72 -10.48 34.05
C PHE A 189 -30.55 -10.69 35.55
N TYR A 190 -29.33 -10.54 36.07
CA TYR A 190 -29.01 -10.53 37.50
C TYR A 190 -27.59 -9.99 37.74
N LYS A 191 -27.43 -9.21 38.82
CA LYS A 191 -26.16 -8.82 39.45
C LYS A 191 -26.39 -8.79 40.97
N SER A 192 -25.55 -9.42 41.79
CA SER A 192 -25.69 -9.31 43.25
C SER A 192 -25.19 -7.94 43.76
N GLY A 193 -25.65 -7.53 44.96
CA GLY A 193 -25.33 -6.21 45.56
C GLY A 193 -26.42 -5.13 45.39
N ASP A 194 -26.31 -4.04 46.15
CA ASP A 194 -27.24 -2.89 46.19
C ASP A 194 -27.17 -1.96 44.96
N GLY A 195 -26.47 -2.39 43.91
CA GLY A 195 -26.27 -1.64 42.68
C GLY A 195 -25.15 -0.60 42.73
N ASN A 196 -24.48 -0.39 43.86
CA ASN A 196 -23.47 0.67 44.02
C ASN A 196 -22.05 0.18 44.39
N LYS A 197 -21.85 -1.08 44.77
CA LYS A 197 -20.50 -1.64 45.04
C LYS A 197 -20.36 -3.09 44.57
N GLU A 198 -19.56 -3.26 43.51
CA GLU A 198 -18.68 -4.38 43.16
C GLU A 198 -18.98 -5.77 43.77
N ALA A 199 -19.53 -6.65 42.94
CA ALA A 199 -18.92 -7.95 42.70
C ALA A 199 -19.17 -8.34 41.23
N ALA A 200 -18.10 -8.45 40.43
CA ALA A 200 -18.14 -8.96 39.06
C ALA A 200 -18.53 -10.46 38.97
N ASN A 201 -18.83 -11.10 40.11
CA ASN A 201 -18.81 -12.55 40.28
C ASN A 201 -20.21 -13.20 40.33
N ASP A 202 -21.29 -12.43 40.24
CA ASP A 202 -22.67 -12.94 40.38
C ASP A 202 -23.57 -12.46 39.24
N GLN A 203 -23.29 -12.89 38.01
CA GLN A 203 -24.15 -12.67 36.84
C GLN A 203 -24.88 -13.96 36.45
N THR A 204 -26.07 -13.86 35.84
CA THR A 204 -26.93 -15.02 35.49
C THR A 204 -26.21 -16.12 34.71
N PHE A 205 -25.31 -15.74 33.79
CA PHE A 205 -24.64 -16.67 32.87
C PHE A 205 -23.13 -16.76 33.08
N LEU A 206 -22.60 -16.19 34.18
CA LEU A 206 -21.16 -16.24 34.46
C LEU A 206 -20.69 -17.69 34.58
N GLY A 207 -19.64 -18.06 33.84
CA GLY A 207 -19.12 -19.43 33.82
C GLY A 207 -19.98 -20.45 33.06
N ILE A 208 -21.10 -20.03 32.44
CA ILE A 208 -22.01 -20.88 31.65
C ILE A 208 -21.76 -20.62 30.16
N ASP A 209 -21.75 -21.68 29.34
CA ASP A 209 -21.76 -21.55 27.88
C ASP A 209 -23.16 -21.17 27.39
N LEU A 210 -23.27 -20.07 26.66
CA LEU A 210 -24.54 -19.62 26.09
C LEU A 210 -24.62 -19.95 24.61
N ILE A 211 -25.73 -20.58 24.22
CA ILE A 211 -26.14 -20.75 22.82
C ILE A 211 -27.42 -19.95 22.60
N ASN A 212 -27.42 -19.01 21.66
CA ASN A 212 -28.58 -18.22 21.29
C ASN A 212 -29.03 -18.55 19.86
N ASN A 213 -30.22 -19.14 19.76
CA ASN A 213 -30.93 -19.40 18.51
C ASN A 213 -32.15 -18.46 18.33
N GLY A 214 -32.43 -17.63 19.34
CA GLY A 214 -33.56 -16.70 19.39
C GLY A 214 -33.10 -15.25 19.59
N ASN A 215 -33.81 -14.51 20.45
CA ASN A 215 -33.51 -13.11 20.72
C ASN A 215 -33.01 -12.88 22.15
N ILE A 216 -31.97 -12.06 22.30
CA ILE A 216 -31.48 -11.60 23.59
C ILE A 216 -31.45 -10.07 23.59
N LEU A 217 -32.06 -9.44 24.61
CA LEU A 217 -32.02 -8.00 24.83
C LEU A 217 -31.65 -7.70 26.27
N THR A 218 -30.66 -6.85 26.51
CA THR A 218 -30.36 -6.30 27.85
C THR A 218 -29.85 -4.87 27.76
N GLY A 219 -30.26 -4.01 28.68
CA GLY A 219 -29.91 -2.58 28.64
C GLY A 219 -28.47 -2.26 29.06
N THR A 220 -27.78 -3.18 29.72
CA THR A 220 -26.43 -2.97 30.27
C THR A 220 -25.48 -4.07 29.79
N GLU A 221 -25.11 -5.00 30.66
CA GLU A 221 -24.10 -6.02 30.41
C GLU A 221 -24.70 -7.40 30.14
N PHE A 222 -23.91 -8.22 29.45
CA PHE A 222 -24.15 -9.63 29.19
C PHE A 222 -22.82 -10.40 29.25
N HIS A 223 -22.68 -11.34 30.18
CA HIS A 223 -21.44 -12.08 30.41
C HIS A 223 -21.72 -13.59 30.45
N ALA A 224 -20.97 -14.34 29.66
CA ALA A 224 -20.97 -15.81 29.67
C ALA A 224 -19.55 -16.36 29.46
N LYS A 225 -19.36 -17.67 29.65
CA LYS A 225 -18.07 -18.32 29.41
C LYS A 225 -17.75 -18.34 27.90
N ASN A 226 -18.61 -18.98 27.12
CA ASN A 226 -18.64 -18.92 25.67
C ASN A 226 -19.98 -18.35 25.20
N ILE A 227 -20.00 -17.60 24.10
CA ILE A 227 -21.22 -17.08 23.48
C ILE A 227 -21.28 -17.57 22.03
N THR A 228 -22.31 -18.33 21.69
CA THR A 228 -22.59 -18.81 20.33
C THR A 228 -23.92 -18.28 19.85
N LEU A 229 -23.92 -17.60 18.70
CA LEU A 229 -25.11 -17.01 18.08
C LEU A 229 -25.35 -17.67 16.73
N ASP A 230 -26.45 -18.41 16.59
CA ASP A 230 -26.83 -19.04 15.32
C ASP A 230 -27.31 -18.01 14.29
N ALA A 231 -27.31 -18.37 13.00
CA ALA A 231 -27.57 -17.44 11.88
C ALA A 231 -28.89 -16.65 11.97
N GLY A 232 -29.92 -17.21 12.60
CA GLY A 232 -31.22 -16.56 12.79
C GLY A 232 -31.34 -15.71 14.06
N SER A 233 -30.34 -15.73 14.94
CA SER A 233 -30.40 -15.13 16.26
C SER A 233 -30.07 -13.63 16.26
N GLN A 234 -30.60 -12.92 17.25
CA GLN A 234 -30.28 -11.52 17.52
C GLN A 234 -29.92 -11.30 18.98
N THR A 235 -28.86 -10.55 19.25
CA THR A 235 -28.42 -10.19 20.59
C THR A 235 -28.09 -8.70 20.64
N GLN A 236 -28.87 -7.93 21.39
CA GLN A 236 -28.72 -6.50 21.56
C GLN A 236 -28.44 -6.16 23.02
N VAL A 237 -27.28 -5.55 23.27
CA VAL A 237 -26.78 -5.27 24.63
C VAL A 237 -26.39 -3.80 24.71
N GLY A 238 -26.92 -3.07 25.70
CA GLY A 238 -26.77 -1.61 25.73
C GLY A 238 -25.35 -1.12 26.06
N THR A 239 -24.56 -1.91 26.79
CA THR A 239 -23.16 -1.57 27.13
C THR A 239 -22.18 -2.67 26.72
N ASN A 240 -22.03 -3.71 27.53
CA ASN A 240 -20.89 -4.64 27.45
C ASN A 240 -21.33 -6.07 27.16
N VAL A 241 -20.68 -6.71 26.20
CA VAL A 241 -20.75 -8.17 25.99
C VAL A 241 -19.39 -8.76 26.29
N THR A 242 -19.36 -9.73 27.21
CA THR A 242 -18.14 -10.43 27.59
C THR A 242 -18.32 -11.94 27.42
N ALA A 243 -17.48 -12.54 26.59
CA ALA A 243 -17.24 -13.98 26.61
C ALA A 243 -15.86 -14.19 27.25
N ASP A 244 -15.76 -14.97 28.32
CA ASP A 244 -14.45 -15.24 28.95
C ASP A 244 -13.49 -15.92 27.96
N GLU A 245 -14.03 -16.83 27.15
CA GLU A 245 -13.30 -17.61 26.16
C GLU A 245 -13.69 -17.17 24.74
N LYS A 246 -14.68 -17.81 24.11
CA LYS A 246 -14.94 -17.65 22.68
C LYS A 246 -16.28 -16.98 22.38
N LEU A 247 -16.27 -16.09 21.39
CA LEU A 247 -17.44 -15.54 20.72
C LEU A 247 -17.58 -16.15 19.32
N THR A 248 -18.68 -16.84 19.04
CA THR A 248 -19.03 -17.33 17.69
C THR A 248 -20.32 -16.67 17.23
N ALA A 249 -20.25 -15.80 16.24
CA ALA A 249 -21.38 -14.99 15.78
C ALA A 249 -21.74 -15.28 14.32
N ALA A 250 -22.64 -16.25 14.11
CA ALA A 250 -23.34 -16.43 12.83
C ALA A 250 -24.59 -15.55 12.74
N GLY A 251 -25.20 -15.23 13.88
CA GLY A 251 -26.32 -14.30 14.01
C GLY A 251 -25.90 -12.83 14.06
N LYS A 252 -26.76 -12.00 14.66
CA LYS A 252 -26.52 -10.56 14.82
C LYS A 252 -26.22 -10.20 16.27
N LEU A 253 -25.12 -9.49 16.51
CA LEU A 253 -24.71 -8.98 17.83
C LEU A 253 -24.51 -7.47 17.77
N SER A 254 -25.03 -6.74 18.76
CA SER A 254 -24.76 -5.31 18.93
C SER A 254 -24.51 -4.97 20.40
N ALA A 255 -23.40 -4.28 20.65
CA ALA A 255 -23.05 -3.69 21.95
C ALA A 255 -22.16 -2.47 21.80
N GLN A 256 -21.94 -1.70 22.87
CA GLN A 256 -20.92 -0.64 22.84
C GLN A 256 -19.52 -1.25 22.89
N ILE A 257 -19.33 -2.19 23.82
CA ILE A 257 -18.06 -2.87 24.06
C ILE A 257 -18.27 -4.37 23.96
N ILE A 258 -17.40 -5.03 23.19
CA ILE A 258 -17.38 -6.49 23.08
C ILE A 258 -15.98 -6.97 23.45
N THR A 259 -15.89 -7.91 24.38
CA THR A 259 -14.64 -8.52 24.82
C THR A 259 -14.70 -10.04 24.75
N ALA A 260 -13.67 -10.67 24.19
CA ALA A 260 -13.48 -12.13 24.27
C ALA A 260 -12.00 -12.51 24.20
N THR A 261 -11.68 -13.79 24.37
CA THR A 261 -10.34 -14.30 24.03
C THR A 261 -10.21 -14.43 22.51
N ASP A 262 -11.17 -15.09 21.86
CA ASP A 262 -11.21 -15.31 20.41
C ASP A 262 -12.61 -15.05 19.84
N ALA A 263 -12.69 -14.58 18.60
CA ALA A 263 -13.95 -14.41 17.89
C ALA A 263 -13.96 -14.98 16.47
N SER A 264 -15.07 -15.64 16.11
CA SER A 264 -15.37 -16.09 14.75
C SER A 264 -16.71 -15.49 14.30
N VAL A 265 -16.69 -14.71 13.23
CA VAL A 265 -17.87 -13.99 12.73
C VAL A 265 -18.20 -14.43 11.32
N THR A 266 -19.39 -14.99 11.13
CA THR A 266 -19.98 -15.28 9.81
C THR A 266 -21.27 -14.46 9.58
N GLY A 267 -21.81 -13.85 10.65
CA GLY A 267 -22.96 -12.96 10.63
C GLY A 267 -22.58 -11.49 10.79
N THR A 268 -23.31 -10.76 11.63
CA THR A 268 -23.07 -9.31 11.85
C THR A 268 -22.74 -9.02 13.31
N VAL A 269 -21.61 -8.35 13.54
CA VAL A 269 -21.20 -7.86 14.87
C VAL A 269 -21.04 -6.34 14.82
N VAL A 270 -21.67 -5.64 15.75
CA VAL A 270 -21.57 -4.18 15.92
C VAL A 270 -21.02 -3.89 17.31
N ALA A 271 -19.79 -3.39 17.37
CA ALA A 271 -19.14 -2.89 18.57
C ALA A 271 -19.03 -1.37 18.48
N SER A 272 -19.96 -0.63 19.08
CA SER A 272 -20.09 0.80 18.82
C SER A 272 -18.97 1.67 19.41
N LYS A 273 -18.06 1.10 20.20
CA LYS A 273 -16.87 1.77 20.75
C LYS A 273 -15.64 0.88 20.61
N LEU A 274 -15.66 -0.30 21.23
CA LEU A 274 -14.51 -1.19 21.34
C LEU A 274 -14.89 -2.65 21.02
N PHE A 275 -14.14 -3.27 20.13
CA PHE A 275 -14.10 -4.72 20.00
C PHE A 275 -12.69 -5.19 20.38
N SER A 276 -12.53 -5.77 21.58
CA SER A 276 -11.23 -6.20 22.10
C SER A 276 -11.16 -7.70 22.26
N LEU A 277 -10.19 -8.32 21.61
CA LEU A 277 -9.94 -9.74 21.65
C LEU A 277 -8.52 -9.98 22.16
N ALA A 278 -8.36 -10.93 23.09
CA ALA A 278 -7.04 -11.23 23.64
C ALA A 278 -6.11 -11.85 22.58
N ASN A 279 -6.67 -12.65 21.69
CA ASN A 279 -5.94 -13.42 20.69
C ASN A 279 -6.39 -13.08 19.27
N SER A 280 -7.51 -13.67 18.80
CA SER A 280 -7.82 -13.66 17.37
C SER A 280 -9.23 -13.22 16.98
N LEU A 281 -9.33 -12.64 15.79
CA LEU A 281 -10.58 -12.39 15.07
C LEU A 281 -10.53 -13.07 13.70
N THR A 282 -11.51 -13.93 13.42
CA THR A 282 -11.76 -14.45 12.07
C THR A 282 -13.11 -13.93 11.57
N VAL A 283 -13.11 -13.25 10.42
CA VAL A 283 -14.33 -12.77 9.75
C VAL A 283 -14.46 -13.50 8.42
N ASN A 284 -15.46 -14.37 8.29
CA ASN A 284 -15.53 -15.37 7.23
C ASN A 284 -16.89 -15.37 6.53
N GLY A 285 -16.88 -15.05 5.23
CA GLY A 285 -18.04 -15.12 4.34
C GLY A 285 -18.52 -13.74 3.88
N ALA A 286 -19.15 -13.69 2.70
CA ALA A 286 -19.59 -12.44 2.07
C ALA A 286 -20.63 -11.66 2.91
N GLU A 287 -21.45 -12.39 3.67
CA GLU A 287 -22.43 -11.81 4.59
C GLU A 287 -21.83 -11.39 5.95
N ALA A 288 -20.58 -11.76 6.23
CA ALA A 288 -19.92 -11.49 7.48
C ALA A 288 -19.49 -10.01 7.56
N LYS A 289 -19.98 -9.30 8.58
CA LYS A 289 -19.80 -7.86 8.75
C LYS A 289 -19.43 -7.54 10.19
N VAL A 290 -18.27 -6.92 10.40
CA VAL A 290 -17.87 -6.38 11.70
C VAL A 290 -17.84 -4.86 11.61
N TYR A 291 -18.53 -4.18 12.52
CA TYR A 291 -18.52 -2.73 12.65
C TYR A 291 -17.86 -2.35 13.97
N GLY A 292 -16.82 -1.51 13.92
CA GLY A 292 -16.19 -0.97 15.12
C GLY A 292 -15.15 0.09 14.82
N ASN A 293 -15.06 1.12 15.65
CA ASN A 293 -14.07 2.18 15.47
C ASN A 293 -12.73 1.84 16.11
N TYR A 294 -12.71 1.14 17.24
CA TYR A 294 -11.49 0.54 17.78
C TYR A 294 -11.65 -0.98 17.81
N ILE A 295 -10.89 -1.66 16.95
CA ILE A 295 -10.88 -3.12 16.84
C ILE A 295 -9.47 -3.59 17.20
N LYS A 296 -9.39 -4.50 18.16
CA LYS A 296 -8.14 -5.06 18.64
C LYS A 296 -8.25 -6.58 18.73
N ALA A 297 -7.30 -7.30 18.14
CA ALA A 297 -7.13 -8.74 18.37
C ALA A 297 -5.66 -9.07 18.58
N GLY A 298 -5.28 -9.30 19.83
CA GLY A 298 -3.88 -9.23 20.27
C GLY A 298 -3.36 -7.79 20.26
N GLN A 299 -2.04 -7.62 20.23
CA GLN A 299 -1.38 -6.31 20.10
C GLN A 299 -0.28 -6.34 19.04
N TYR A 300 -0.01 -5.21 18.39
CA TYR A 300 1.07 -5.12 17.40
C TYR A 300 2.46 -5.43 17.98
N ASP A 301 2.69 -5.14 19.27
CA ASP A 301 3.98 -5.31 19.96
C ASP A 301 4.10 -6.64 20.71
N ASP A 302 3.13 -7.54 20.54
CA ASP A 302 3.21 -8.90 21.07
C ASP A 302 4.52 -9.60 20.63
N SER A 303 5.09 -10.40 21.52
CA SER A 303 6.35 -11.10 21.25
C SER A 303 6.25 -12.04 20.03
N LYS A 304 7.37 -12.21 19.30
CA LYS A 304 7.52 -12.91 18.00
C LYS A 304 6.77 -14.24 17.80
N ASN A 305 6.41 -14.94 18.88
CA ASN A 305 5.99 -16.33 18.87
C ASN A 305 4.49 -16.56 19.06
N LYS A 306 3.65 -15.50 19.09
CA LYS A 306 2.20 -15.67 19.19
C LYS A 306 1.54 -15.77 17.82
N ALA A 307 1.66 -16.93 17.16
CA ALA A 307 0.88 -17.24 15.95
C ALA A 307 -0.66 -17.15 16.16
N ALA A 308 -1.11 -17.11 17.43
CA ALA A 308 -2.51 -17.00 17.82
C ALA A 308 -3.05 -15.55 17.81
N THR A 309 -2.22 -14.52 17.69
CA THR A 309 -2.68 -13.11 17.70
C THR A 309 -2.84 -12.60 16.28
N PHE A 310 -4.08 -12.53 15.80
CA PHE A 310 -4.34 -12.12 14.42
C PHE A 310 -5.74 -11.57 14.16
N ILE A 311 -5.86 -10.81 13.08
CA ILE A 311 -7.13 -10.56 12.40
C ILE A 311 -7.05 -11.21 11.03
N ARG A 312 -8.06 -12.01 10.68
CA ARG A 312 -8.14 -12.72 9.40
C ARG A 312 -9.49 -12.47 8.74
N GLN A 313 -9.44 -12.05 7.48
CA GLN A 313 -10.62 -11.97 6.62
C GLN A 313 -10.59 -13.07 5.57
N GLU A 314 -11.71 -13.79 5.43
CA GLU A 314 -11.89 -14.86 4.46
C GLU A 314 -13.22 -14.75 3.71
N ASN A 315 -13.24 -15.29 2.49
CA ASN A 315 -14.44 -15.51 1.70
C ASN A 315 -15.28 -14.23 1.45
N GLY A 316 -14.63 -13.11 1.17
CA GLY A 316 -15.28 -11.85 0.79
C GLY A 316 -15.88 -11.06 1.96
N SER A 317 -15.37 -11.26 3.18
CA SER A 317 -15.91 -10.63 4.39
C SER A 317 -15.59 -9.14 4.50
N ASN A 318 -16.28 -8.45 5.42
CA ASN A 318 -16.15 -7.01 5.57
C ASN A 318 -15.94 -6.56 7.01
N ILE A 319 -14.94 -5.70 7.22
CA ILE A 319 -14.74 -4.93 8.44
C ILE A 319 -15.02 -3.46 8.11
N TYR A 320 -15.74 -2.75 8.97
CA TYR A 320 -16.16 -1.37 8.78
C TYR A 320 -15.69 -0.50 9.94
N VAL A 321 -15.00 0.59 9.61
CA VAL A 321 -14.52 1.60 10.54
C VAL A 321 -15.02 2.98 10.12
N GLY A 322 -15.25 3.85 11.12
CA GLY A 322 -15.57 5.26 10.93
C GLY A 322 -14.33 6.16 10.96
N ASP A 323 -14.56 7.47 11.17
CA ASP A 323 -13.49 8.46 11.31
C ASP A 323 -12.61 8.21 12.54
N ASN A 324 -11.30 8.28 12.35
CA ASN A 324 -10.27 7.90 13.33
C ASN A 324 -10.38 6.45 13.78
N GLY A 325 -10.82 5.56 12.88
CA GLY A 325 -10.83 4.13 13.12
C GLY A 325 -9.42 3.57 13.33
N LEU A 326 -9.23 2.75 14.35
CA LEU A 326 -7.97 2.08 14.65
C LEU A 326 -8.20 0.57 14.70
N ILE A 327 -7.47 -0.17 13.87
CA ILE A 327 -7.41 -1.62 13.88
C ILE A 327 -6.01 -2.01 14.36
N ASN A 328 -5.92 -2.78 15.45
CA ASN A 328 -4.66 -3.21 16.03
C ASN A 328 -4.58 -4.74 16.13
N THR A 329 -3.49 -5.32 15.64
CA THR A 329 -3.22 -6.76 15.78
C THR A 329 -1.74 -7.06 15.58
N TYR A 330 -1.28 -8.26 15.91
CA TYR A 330 0.08 -8.69 15.57
C TYR A 330 0.21 -9.05 14.08
N THR A 331 -0.70 -9.88 13.56
CA THR A 331 -0.73 -10.25 12.13
C THR A 331 -2.09 -10.02 11.52
N TYR A 332 -2.11 -9.31 10.39
CA TYR A 332 -3.30 -9.13 9.57
C TYR A 332 -3.23 -10.01 8.32
N TYR A 333 -4.24 -10.87 8.14
CA TYR A 333 -4.34 -11.81 7.00
C TYR A 333 -5.46 -11.39 6.04
N ASN A 334 -5.10 -11.26 4.76
CA ASN A 334 -6.03 -11.14 3.65
C ASN A 334 -5.50 -11.96 2.46
N THR A 335 -5.67 -13.27 2.56
CA THR A 335 -5.17 -14.27 1.58
C THR A 335 -6.32 -14.99 0.88
N ASP A 336 -7.52 -14.42 0.89
CA ASP A 336 -8.71 -15.11 0.43
C ASP A 336 -8.89 -15.09 -1.10
N GLY A 337 -8.31 -14.09 -1.78
CA GLY A 337 -8.52 -13.84 -3.21
C GLY A 337 -9.99 -13.59 -3.60
N LYS A 338 -10.87 -13.35 -2.62
CA LYS A 338 -12.33 -13.30 -2.76
C LYS A 338 -12.91 -11.92 -2.43
N GLY A 339 -12.05 -10.92 -2.31
CA GLY A 339 -12.46 -9.52 -2.21
C GLY A 339 -12.79 -9.05 -0.79
N SER A 340 -12.31 -9.73 0.26
CA SER A 340 -12.46 -9.24 1.63
C SER A 340 -11.88 -7.83 1.82
N LYS A 341 -12.63 -6.92 2.47
CA LYS A 341 -12.24 -5.51 2.65
C LYS A 341 -12.29 -5.03 4.10
N ILE A 342 -11.38 -4.11 4.44
CA ILE A 342 -11.56 -3.10 5.48
C ILE A 342 -12.08 -1.83 4.81
N ASN A 343 -13.21 -1.34 5.31
CA ASN A 343 -13.93 -0.22 4.74
C ASN A 343 -13.90 0.96 5.72
N LEU A 344 -13.17 2.02 5.36
CA LEU A 344 -13.42 3.36 5.91
C LEU A 344 -14.67 3.90 5.20
N THR A 345 -15.71 4.23 5.95
CA THR A 345 -17.04 4.51 5.35
C THR A 345 -17.35 6.00 5.25
N ASN A 346 -17.17 6.75 6.33
CA ASN A 346 -17.55 8.17 6.41
C ASN A 346 -16.46 9.06 7.05
N GLY A 347 -15.25 8.53 7.20
CA GLY A 347 -14.14 9.22 7.87
C GLY A 347 -13.05 9.70 6.94
N THR A 348 -12.22 10.62 7.45
CA THR A 348 -11.06 11.22 6.77
C THR A 348 -9.77 10.48 7.05
N LEU A 349 -9.70 9.75 8.16
CA LEU A 349 -8.54 8.99 8.58
C LEU A 349 -8.94 7.66 9.23
N ALA A 350 -8.24 6.59 8.89
CA ALA A 350 -8.19 5.36 9.67
C ALA A 350 -6.76 4.82 9.70
N VAL A 351 -6.44 4.00 10.70
CA VAL A 351 -5.14 3.35 10.84
C VAL A 351 -5.31 1.84 11.00
N LEU A 352 -4.58 1.08 10.18
CA LEU A 352 -4.27 -0.32 10.44
C LEU A 352 -2.88 -0.40 11.06
N GLU A 353 -2.81 -0.77 12.32
CA GLU A 353 -1.59 -0.95 13.09
C GLU A 353 -1.33 -2.46 13.27
N THR A 354 -0.32 -2.97 12.59
CA THR A 354 0.03 -4.38 12.66
C THR A 354 1.54 -4.59 12.70
N LYS A 355 2.02 -5.75 13.16
CA LYS A 355 3.44 -6.11 12.99
C LYS A 355 3.65 -6.72 11.60
N GLN A 356 2.72 -7.56 11.16
CA GLN A 356 2.82 -8.35 9.94
C GLN A 356 1.56 -8.20 9.07
N ILE A 357 1.75 -8.10 7.76
CA ILE A 357 0.68 -8.21 6.77
C ILE A 357 0.95 -9.42 5.90
N VAL A 358 -0.09 -10.22 5.63
CA VAL A 358 -0.01 -11.39 4.75
C VAL A 358 -1.09 -11.29 3.68
N THR A 359 -0.68 -11.27 2.42
CA THR A 359 -1.54 -11.14 1.24
C THR A 359 -1.18 -12.17 0.17
N ASN A 360 -2.09 -12.50 -0.75
CA ASN A 360 -1.76 -13.41 -1.86
C ASN A 360 -0.83 -12.78 -2.91
N ASP A 361 -0.88 -11.45 -3.02
CA ASP A 361 -0.18 -10.67 -4.03
C ASP A 361 0.77 -9.66 -3.37
N ASP A 362 1.75 -9.20 -4.15
CA ASP A 362 2.69 -8.15 -3.77
C ASP A 362 1.96 -6.81 -3.59
N ASN A 363 0.80 -6.65 -4.23
CA ASN A 363 -0.05 -5.47 -4.12
C ASN A 363 -1.37 -5.80 -3.40
N ALA A 364 -1.62 -5.14 -2.28
CA ALA A 364 -2.81 -5.32 -1.47
C ALA A 364 -3.97 -4.44 -1.94
N SER A 365 -5.16 -5.01 -2.17
CA SER A 365 -6.36 -4.25 -2.53
C SER A 365 -7.46 -4.28 -1.44
N PHE A 366 -7.14 -4.74 -0.23
CA PHE A 366 -8.13 -4.97 0.84
C PHE A 366 -8.62 -3.70 1.55
N LEU A 367 -8.17 -2.51 1.15
CA LEU A 367 -8.59 -1.25 1.75
C LEU A 367 -9.54 -0.50 0.82
N THR A 368 -10.62 0.02 1.37
CA THR A 368 -11.53 0.96 0.70
C THR A 368 -11.74 2.18 1.59
N ALA A 369 -11.82 3.36 0.98
CA ALA A 369 -12.02 4.61 1.68
C ALA A 369 -12.73 5.62 0.78
N PRO A 370 -13.41 6.63 1.35
CA PRO A 370 -13.99 7.72 0.58
C PRO A 370 -12.90 8.52 -0.14
N SER A 371 -13.30 9.16 -1.23
CA SER A 371 -12.51 10.18 -1.91
C SER A 371 -12.03 11.22 -0.89
N GLY A 372 -10.72 11.45 -0.83
CA GLY A 372 -10.13 12.47 0.04
C GLY A 372 -9.60 11.95 1.38
N SER A 373 -10.01 10.74 1.76
CA SER A 373 -9.63 10.09 3.00
C SER A 373 -8.25 9.45 2.90
N THR A 374 -7.59 9.29 4.04
CA THR A 374 -6.27 8.67 4.16
C THR A 374 -6.35 7.42 5.02
N PHE A 375 -5.68 6.35 4.59
CA PHE A 375 -5.45 5.16 5.41
C PHE A 375 -3.98 5.12 5.83
N GLY A 376 -3.69 5.26 7.11
CA GLY A 376 -2.38 4.97 7.65
C GLY A 376 -2.23 3.47 7.82
N VAL A 377 -1.16 2.87 7.30
CA VAL A 377 -0.92 1.43 7.49
C VAL A 377 0.47 1.24 8.06
N TYR A 378 0.51 0.96 9.35
CA TYR A 378 1.72 0.64 10.08
C TYR A 378 1.98 -0.85 10.06
N PHE A 379 3.15 -1.24 9.55
CA PHE A 379 3.62 -2.63 9.56
C PHE A 379 5.14 -2.71 9.60
N LYS A 380 5.67 -3.81 10.13
CA LYS A 380 7.11 -4.11 10.11
C LYS A 380 7.50 -5.04 8.97
N ARG A 381 6.61 -5.96 8.62
CA ARG A 381 6.87 -6.99 7.60
C ARG A 381 5.63 -7.27 6.77
N ALA A 382 5.83 -7.52 5.48
CA ALA A 382 4.81 -7.99 4.57
C ALA A 382 5.22 -9.33 3.98
N TYR A 383 4.27 -10.23 3.78
CA TYR A 383 4.51 -11.58 3.29
C TYR A 383 3.51 -11.96 2.20
N LYS A 384 3.97 -12.79 1.26
CA LYS A 384 3.14 -13.38 0.22
C LYS A 384 2.63 -14.77 0.62
N GLY A 385 1.32 -14.94 0.78
CA GLY A 385 0.62 -16.19 1.03
C GLY A 385 0.75 -16.72 2.47
N SER A 386 1.96 -16.79 3.02
CA SER A 386 2.22 -17.31 4.36
C SER A 386 3.37 -16.57 5.05
N VAL A 387 3.45 -16.67 6.37
CA VAL A 387 4.56 -16.12 7.17
C VAL A 387 5.76 -17.08 7.08
N ALA A 388 6.49 -17.01 5.97
CA ALA A 388 7.70 -17.79 5.74
C ALA A 388 8.84 -16.89 5.22
N ASP A 389 10.09 -17.29 5.43
CA ASP A 389 11.23 -16.43 5.10
C ASP A 389 11.41 -16.22 3.59
N ASN A 390 11.09 -17.25 2.80
CA ASN A 390 11.13 -17.18 1.34
C ASN A 390 9.95 -16.40 0.73
N THR A 391 8.96 -16.02 1.54
CA THR A 391 7.80 -15.22 1.11
C THR A 391 7.80 -13.80 1.66
N LEU A 392 8.84 -13.43 2.44
CA LEU A 392 9.03 -12.08 2.94
C LEU A 392 9.23 -11.11 1.76
N LEU A 393 8.42 -10.06 1.74
CA LEU A 393 8.54 -8.98 0.77
C LEU A 393 9.44 -7.88 1.34
N ASP A 394 10.33 -7.35 0.51
CA ASP A 394 11.00 -6.09 0.82
C ASP A 394 9.92 -4.99 0.97
N TRP A 395 10.16 -4.02 1.85
CA TRP A 395 9.25 -2.87 2.08
C TRP A 395 8.86 -2.17 0.76
N ASP A 396 9.83 -2.10 -0.14
CA ASP A 396 9.72 -1.46 -1.44
C ASP A 396 8.96 -2.30 -2.45
N ASP A 397 8.78 -3.60 -2.17
CA ASP A 397 8.11 -4.53 -3.05
C ASP A 397 6.62 -4.70 -2.73
N PHE A 398 6.23 -4.54 -1.46
CA PHE A 398 4.83 -4.61 -1.04
C PHE A 398 4.11 -3.28 -1.28
N ALA A 399 2.97 -3.29 -1.96
CA ALA A 399 2.18 -2.09 -2.29
C ALA A 399 0.74 -2.18 -1.81
N PHE A 400 0.04 -1.04 -1.90
CA PHE A 400 -1.42 -1.01 -1.83
C PHE A 400 -1.95 -0.54 -3.18
N ASP A 401 -2.78 -1.36 -3.80
CA ASP A 401 -3.48 -1.04 -5.03
C ASP A 401 -4.90 -0.57 -4.72
N GLY A 402 -5.37 0.38 -5.53
CA GLY A 402 -6.72 0.94 -5.44
C GLY A 402 -6.74 2.45 -5.37
N GLY A 403 -7.91 3.06 -5.56
CA GLY A 403 -8.09 4.51 -5.50
C GLY A 403 -7.97 5.13 -4.11
N VAL A 404 -7.51 4.38 -3.10
CA VAL A 404 -7.39 4.84 -1.70
C VAL A 404 -6.03 5.48 -1.48
N ASN A 405 -6.00 6.65 -0.83
CA ASN A 405 -4.76 7.27 -0.40
C ASN A 405 -4.18 6.54 0.82
N VAL A 406 -3.29 5.59 0.59
CA VAL A 406 -2.61 4.83 1.65
C VAL A 406 -1.25 5.45 1.96
N ARG A 407 -0.98 5.71 3.25
CA ARG A 407 0.36 6.04 3.75
C ARG A 407 0.92 4.85 4.50
N LYS A 408 1.95 4.22 3.92
CA LYS A 408 2.71 3.16 4.61
C LYS A 408 3.58 3.77 5.71
N LEU A 409 3.56 3.17 6.89
CA LEU A 409 4.24 3.64 8.09
C LEU A 409 5.13 2.52 8.61
N ASN A 410 6.42 2.81 8.84
CA ASN A 410 7.34 1.88 9.51
C ASN A 410 7.59 2.29 10.97
N LYS A 411 7.26 3.54 11.31
CA LYS A 411 7.20 4.06 12.68
C LYS A 411 5.88 4.79 12.90
N GLU A 412 5.39 4.75 14.13
CA GLU A 412 4.17 5.48 14.51
C GLU A 412 4.27 6.97 14.18
N ASP A 413 5.46 7.55 14.31
CA ASP A 413 5.74 8.96 14.14
C ASP A 413 6.35 9.35 12.78
N ASP A 414 6.16 8.53 11.73
CA ASP A 414 6.61 8.90 10.38
C ASP A 414 5.88 10.19 9.89
N PHE A 415 4.59 10.38 10.23
CA PHE A 415 3.76 11.51 9.80
C PHE A 415 2.91 12.10 10.92
N ALA A 416 2.99 13.43 11.10
CA ALA A 416 2.34 14.15 12.19
C ALA A 416 0.81 14.28 12.05
N ASP A 417 0.27 14.14 10.85
CA ASP A 417 -1.16 14.20 10.54
C ASP A 417 -1.85 12.82 10.53
N ILE A 418 -1.08 11.74 10.66
CA ILE A 418 -1.62 10.40 10.92
C ILE A 418 -1.67 10.21 12.43
N THR A 419 -2.74 10.72 13.04
CA THR A 419 -2.91 10.72 14.49
C THR A 419 -4.31 10.30 14.87
N ILE A 420 -4.40 9.27 15.71
CA ILE A 420 -5.62 8.87 16.40
C ILE A 420 -5.42 9.20 17.88
N PRO A 421 -6.23 10.11 18.47
CA PRO A 421 -6.12 10.42 19.89
C PRO A 421 -6.30 9.19 20.81
N ALA A 422 -5.73 9.25 22.01
CA ALA A 422 -6.06 8.28 23.05
C ALA A 422 -7.52 8.43 23.51
N ASP A 423 -8.11 7.34 23.99
CA ASP A 423 -9.44 7.30 24.59
C ASP A 423 -9.39 6.55 25.93
N LYS A 424 -9.51 7.31 27.02
CA LYS A 424 -9.37 6.76 28.38
C LYS A 424 -10.58 5.92 28.80
N ASP A 425 -11.77 6.17 28.23
CA ASP A 425 -13.00 5.47 28.61
C ASP A 425 -12.98 4.00 28.16
N ILE A 426 -12.23 3.71 27.10
CA ILE A 426 -12.03 2.36 26.55
C ILE A 426 -10.58 1.90 26.60
N GLN A 427 -9.72 2.62 27.34
CA GLN A 427 -8.29 2.33 27.51
C GLN A 427 -7.52 2.18 26.17
N CYS A 428 -7.92 2.93 25.15
CA CYS A 428 -7.22 3.00 23.87
C CYS A 428 -6.09 4.02 23.95
N LEU A 429 -4.86 3.64 23.60
CA LEU A 429 -3.71 4.56 23.56
C LEU A 429 -3.72 5.47 22.32
N GLY A 430 -4.55 5.17 21.32
CA GLY A 430 -4.53 5.86 20.04
C GLY A 430 -3.33 5.46 19.18
N PHE A 431 -2.99 6.31 18.21
CA PHE A 431 -1.84 6.15 17.31
C PHE A 431 -1.17 7.52 17.11
N ASN A 432 0.14 7.63 17.37
CA ASN A 432 0.89 8.89 17.32
C ASN A 432 0.16 10.08 17.99
N PRO A 433 -0.29 9.96 19.25
CA PRO A 433 -1.11 10.99 19.91
C PRO A 433 -0.39 12.34 20.06
N ASP A 434 0.95 12.32 20.06
CA ASP A 434 1.82 13.50 20.18
C ASP A 434 2.01 14.26 18.86
N LYS A 435 1.46 13.78 17.73
CA LYS A 435 1.59 14.40 16.39
C LYS A 435 3.05 14.60 15.97
N LYS A 436 3.90 13.59 16.21
CA LYS A 436 5.30 13.61 15.79
C LYS A 436 5.41 13.15 14.34
N GLY A 437 6.40 13.66 13.61
CA GLY A 437 6.71 13.20 12.26
C GLY A 437 6.82 14.31 11.22
N THR A 438 6.77 13.90 9.96
CA THR A 438 6.73 14.79 8.81
C THR A 438 5.47 15.65 8.89
N LYS A 439 5.63 16.97 8.70
CA LYS A 439 4.52 17.92 8.72
C LYS A 439 3.96 18.10 7.31
N THR A 440 2.66 18.32 7.23
CA THR A 440 1.99 18.71 6.00
C THR A 440 2.05 20.23 5.83
N ALA A 441 2.19 20.69 4.59
CA ALA A 441 2.05 22.09 4.26
C ALA A 441 0.61 22.56 4.57
N THR A 442 0.44 23.86 4.85
CA THR A 442 -0.88 24.44 5.12
C THR A 442 -1.87 24.26 3.97
N ASN A 443 -1.36 24.18 2.74
CA ASN A 443 -2.08 23.91 1.51
C ASN A 443 -1.97 22.45 1.04
N TYR A 444 -1.90 21.48 1.96
CA TYR A 444 -1.75 20.07 1.62
C TYR A 444 -2.80 19.59 0.60
N GLN A 445 -2.32 18.89 -0.42
CA GLN A 445 -3.09 18.33 -1.53
C GLN A 445 -2.94 16.82 -1.58
N LEU A 446 -3.79 16.17 -2.35
CA LEU A 446 -3.71 14.74 -2.62
C LEU A 446 -3.14 14.54 -4.02
N LEU A 447 -2.27 13.55 -4.15
CA LEU A 447 -1.87 13.01 -5.45
C LEU A 447 -2.79 11.86 -5.77
N ARG A 448 -3.52 11.96 -6.88
CA ARG A 448 -4.41 10.90 -7.34
C ARG A 448 -4.02 10.39 -8.71
N PRO A 449 -4.01 9.07 -8.93
CA PRO A 449 -4.02 8.51 -10.26
C PRO A 449 -5.16 9.11 -11.08
N THR A 450 -4.84 9.64 -12.26
CA THR A 450 -5.84 10.15 -13.21
C THR A 450 -6.61 9.00 -13.84
N ALA A 451 -5.90 7.92 -14.16
CA ALA A 451 -6.44 6.64 -14.60
C ALA A 451 -5.42 5.53 -14.37
N GLU A 452 -5.88 4.27 -14.40
CA GLU A 452 -4.95 3.15 -14.51
C GLU A 452 -4.43 3.03 -15.94
N VAL A 453 -3.11 2.91 -16.07
CA VAL A 453 -2.48 2.66 -17.36
C VAL A 453 -2.68 1.19 -17.72
N THR A 454 -3.56 0.90 -18.67
CA THR A 454 -3.74 -0.47 -19.18
C THR A 454 -2.74 -0.74 -20.29
N TYR A 455 -1.93 -1.77 -20.07
CA TYR A 455 -0.87 -2.20 -20.98
C TYR A 455 -1.29 -3.35 -21.90
N GLY A 456 -2.44 -3.98 -21.63
CA GLY A 456 -3.05 -5.01 -22.47
C GLY A 456 -2.14 -6.23 -22.64
N ILE A 457 -1.99 -6.68 -23.89
CA ILE A 457 -1.19 -7.86 -24.26
C ILE A 457 0.32 -7.71 -23.98
N ASN A 458 0.81 -6.47 -23.77
CA ASN A 458 2.23 -6.20 -23.49
C ASN A 458 2.55 -6.29 -21.97
N ASN A 459 1.62 -6.73 -21.12
CA ASN A 459 1.87 -6.88 -19.67
C ASN A 459 2.98 -7.88 -19.38
N ASP A 460 2.92 -9.05 -20.01
CA ASP A 460 3.89 -10.14 -19.77
C ASP A 460 5.29 -9.74 -20.22
N GLU A 461 5.39 -8.98 -21.31
CA GLU A 461 6.66 -8.49 -21.81
C GLU A 461 7.32 -7.50 -20.84
N ARG A 462 6.52 -6.65 -20.17
CA ARG A 462 7.04 -5.71 -19.18
C ARG A 462 7.48 -6.35 -17.87
N ASN A 463 7.19 -7.63 -17.66
CA ASN A 463 7.54 -8.31 -16.43
C ASN A 463 9.07 -8.23 -16.17
N GLY A 464 9.46 -7.75 -15.00
CA GLY A 464 10.85 -7.56 -14.61
C GLY A 464 11.53 -6.30 -15.18
N ARG A 465 10.88 -5.54 -16.07
CA ARG A 465 11.38 -4.25 -16.59
C ARG A 465 11.04 -3.12 -15.62
N SER A 466 11.89 -2.10 -15.57
CA SER A 466 11.75 -0.94 -14.70
C SER A 466 11.73 0.34 -15.53
N ALA A 467 10.67 1.15 -15.45
CA ALA A 467 10.61 2.45 -16.12
C ALA A 467 11.66 3.39 -15.52
N THR A 468 12.47 4.00 -16.38
CA THR A 468 13.65 4.77 -15.98
C THR A 468 13.58 6.26 -16.29
N GLY A 469 12.81 6.63 -17.31
CA GLY A 469 12.66 8.01 -17.80
C GLY A 469 11.33 8.19 -18.52
N VAL A 470 10.87 9.43 -18.55
CA VAL A 470 9.63 9.83 -19.24
C VAL A 470 9.82 11.22 -19.85
N VAL A 471 9.33 11.39 -21.08
CA VAL A 471 9.30 12.68 -21.79
C VAL A 471 7.87 12.93 -22.26
N VAL A 472 7.41 14.18 -22.16
CA VAL A 472 6.06 14.61 -22.52
C VAL A 472 6.12 15.75 -23.52
N ASP A 473 5.32 15.66 -24.57
CA ASP A 473 5.16 16.72 -25.57
C ASP A 473 3.70 16.84 -26.02
N GLY A 474 3.02 17.88 -25.55
CA GLY A 474 1.59 18.05 -25.82
C GLY A 474 0.78 16.84 -25.35
N SER A 475 0.13 16.16 -26.29
CA SER A 475 -0.61 14.92 -26.03
C SER A 475 0.25 13.65 -26.09
N ASN A 476 1.55 13.74 -26.38
CA ASN A 476 2.42 12.58 -26.59
C ASN A 476 3.28 12.32 -25.36
N VAL A 477 3.38 11.06 -24.94
CA VAL A 477 4.17 10.63 -23.79
C VAL A 477 5.04 9.44 -24.19
N TYR A 478 6.34 9.53 -23.91
CA TYR A 478 7.33 8.49 -24.20
C TYR A 478 7.94 7.99 -22.90
N VAL A 479 8.08 6.68 -22.74
CA VAL A 479 8.64 6.06 -21.53
C VAL A 479 9.70 5.05 -21.91
N CYS A 480 10.85 5.09 -21.24
CA CYS A 480 11.92 4.12 -21.44
C CYS A 480 12.08 3.18 -20.25
N TYR A 481 12.57 1.98 -20.52
CA TYR A 481 12.71 0.91 -19.55
C TYR A 481 14.08 0.24 -19.65
N HIS A 482 14.55 -0.28 -18.52
CA HIS A 482 15.70 -1.18 -18.42
C HIS A 482 15.37 -2.43 -17.58
N THR A 483 16.23 -3.44 -17.62
CA THR A 483 16.19 -4.57 -16.69
C THR A 483 17.25 -4.46 -15.60
N ASN A 484 16.91 -4.88 -14.38
CA ASN A 484 17.91 -5.01 -13.32
C ASN A 484 18.72 -6.30 -13.53
N GLY A 485 20.04 -6.21 -13.49
CA GLY A 485 20.95 -7.35 -13.60
C GLY A 485 21.77 -7.33 -14.89
N THR A 486 22.15 -8.50 -15.39
CA THR A 486 23.03 -8.63 -16.58
C THR A 486 22.28 -8.81 -17.89
N ALA A 487 20.95 -8.93 -17.85
CA ALA A 487 20.12 -9.00 -19.05
C ALA A 487 19.94 -7.59 -19.63
N GLN A 488 19.86 -7.47 -20.96
CA GLN A 488 19.54 -6.22 -21.67
C GLN A 488 18.18 -6.39 -22.34
N ALA A 489 17.11 -6.12 -21.61
CA ALA A 489 15.75 -6.36 -22.06
C ALA A 489 14.84 -5.15 -21.90
N GLY A 490 15.34 -3.97 -22.23
CA GLY A 490 14.64 -2.71 -22.18
C GLY A 490 13.54 -2.59 -23.23
N MET A 491 12.82 -1.48 -23.14
CA MET A 491 11.68 -1.18 -24.00
C MET A 491 11.46 0.33 -24.11
N LEU A 492 10.76 0.76 -25.16
CA LEU A 492 10.19 2.09 -25.28
C LEU A 492 8.68 1.98 -25.46
N ASP A 493 7.93 2.79 -24.71
CA ASP A 493 6.50 2.96 -24.88
C ASP A 493 6.17 4.34 -25.41
N TYR A 494 5.15 4.41 -26.26
CA TYR A 494 4.51 5.64 -26.71
C TYR A 494 3.03 5.62 -26.32
N PHE A 495 2.58 6.67 -25.65
CA PHE A 495 1.19 6.90 -25.26
C PHE A 495 0.69 8.21 -25.84
N THR A 496 -0.63 8.28 -26.04
CA THR A 496 -1.34 9.56 -26.12
C THR A 496 -2.00 9.88 -24.79
N THR A 497 -2.14 11.17 -24.48
CA THR A 497 -2.75 11.66 -23.24
C THR A 497 -3.77 12.76 -23.49
N THR A 498 -4.84 12.75 -22.71
CA THR A 498 -5.86 13.80 -22.66
C THR A 498 -5.45 14.91 -21.68
N SER A 499 -6.14 16.06 -21.73
CA SER A 499 -5.83 17.20 -20.86
C SER A 499 -6.06 16.93 -19.36
N ASP A 500 -6.93 15.98 -19.02
CA ASP A 500 -7.16 15.51 -17.65
C ASP A 500 -6.22 14.36 -17.24
N GLY A 501 -5.29 13.96 -18.11
CA GLY A 501 -4.21 13.03 -17.79
C GLY A 501 -4.56 11.56 -17.96
N HIS A 502 -5.65 11.21 -18.66
CA HIS A 502 -5.85 9.83 -19.09
C HIS A 502 -4.85 9.49 -20.17
N VAL A 503 -4.24 8.30 -20.11
CA VAL A 503 -3.25 7.85 -21.10
C VAL A 503 -3.72 6.57 -21.79
N THR A 504 -3.46 6.50 -23.09
CA THR A 504 -3.69 5.31 -23.91
C THR A 504 -2.35 4.87 -24.49
N LEU A 505 -1.90 3.65 -24.15
CA LEU A 505 -0.73 3.06 -24.78
C LEU A 505 -1.03 2.87 -26.26
N GLN A 506 -0.18 3.43 -27.13
CA GLN A 506 -0.31 3.29 -28.59
C GLN A 506 0.64 2.22 -29.12
N GLN A 507 1.92 2.29 -28.75
CA GLN A 507 2.96 1.40 -29.26
C GLN A 507 3.95 1.03 -28.16
N SER A 508 4.46 -0.19 -28.24
CA SER A 508 5.59 -0.68 -27.44
C SER A 508 6.62 -1.32 -28.34
N ILE A 509 7.89 -0.98 -28.14
CA ILE A 509 8.98 -1.51 -28.95
C ILE A 509 10.14 -1.99 -28.11
N SER A 510 10.76 -3.09 -28.52
CA SER A 510 12.02 -3.59 -27.97
C SER A 510 13.09 -3.57 -29.06
N ALA A 511 14.32 -3.19 -28.70
CA ALA A 511 15.46 -3.35 -29.58
C ALA A 511 15.94 -4.80 -29.49
N VAL A 512 16.13 -5.45 -30.63
CA VAL A 512 16.56 -6.84 -30.72
C VAL A 512 17.79 -6.98 -31.62
N ASP A 513 18.61 -7.99 -31.32
CA ASP A 513 19.74 -8.39 -32.16
C ASP A 513 19.29 -9.25 -33.35
N ALA A 514 20.23 -9.66 -34.21
CA ALA A 514 19.97 -10.54 -35.35
C ALA A 514 19.33 -11.90 -34.97
N SER A 515 19.45 -12.33 -33.71
CA SER A 515 18.82 -13.55 -33.17
C SER A 515 17.45 -13.27 -32.53
N LYS A 516 16.91 -12.06 -32.68
CA LYS A 516 15.65 -11.59 -32.08
C LYS A 516 15.65 -11.59 -30.55
N LYS A 517 16.82 -11.54 -29.92
CA LYS A 517 16.92 -11.36 -28.46
C LYS A 517 17.03 -9.89 -28.15
N ASN A 518 16.43 -9.46 -27.04
CA ASN A 518 16.55 -8.06 -26.63
C ASN A 518 18.02 -7.67 -26.46
N ALA A 519 18.34 -6.46 -26.91
CA ALA A 519 19.71 -6.01 -27.10
C ALA A 519 20.05 -4.72 -26.35
N VAL A 520 19.05 -3.97 -25.88
CA VAL A 520 19.22 -2.62 -25.32
C VAL A 520 18.41 -2.45 -24.04
N ASP A 521 19.04 -1.85 -23.04
CA ASP A 521 18.41 -1.21 -21.88
C ASP A 521 18.56 0.31 -22.01
N TRP A 522 17.46 1.05 -21.85
CA TRP A 522 17.47 2.52 -21.90
C TRP A 522 17.41 3.11 -20.49
N ASN A 523 18.39 3.93 -20.16
CA ASN A 523 18.45 4.67 -18.90
C ASN A 523 17.74 6.02 -18.99
N ASN A 524 17.81 6.69 -20.14
CA ASN A 524 17.22 7.99 -20.39
C ASN A 524 16.86 8.19 -21.87
N ILE A 525 15.89 9.06 -22.12
CA ILE A 525 15.42 9.47 -23.44
C ILE A 525 15.21 10.99 -23.49
N VAL A 526 15.35 11.57 -24.68
CA VAL A 526 15.01 12.97 -25.00
C VAL A 526 14.31 13.03 -26.36
N LEU A 527 13.36 13.94 -26.50
CA LEU A 527 12.64 14.18 -27.76
C LEU A 527 13.34 15.28 -28.56
N ASP A 528 13.73 14.95 -29.79
CA ASP A 528 14.11 15.92 -30.80
C ASP A 528 12.88 16.25 -31.66
N LYS A 529 12.24 17.38 -31.34
CA LYS A 529 11.01 17.81 -32.00
C LYS A 529 11.24 18.27 -33.43
N GLU A 530 12.38 18.90 -33.73
CA GLU A 530 12.59 19.50 -35.05
C GLU A 530 12.96 18.43 -36.08
N GLN A 531 13.65 17.35 -35.67
CA GLN A 531 13.96 16.22 -36.55
C GLN A 531 12.98 15.06 -36.45
N HIS A 532 11.91 15.18 -35.64
CA HIS A 532 10.96 14.11 -35.36
C HIS A 532 11.67 12.80 -34.94
N LYS A 533 12.54 12.87 -33.93
CA LYS A 533 13.31 11.71 -33.44
C LYS A 533 13.18 11.56 -31.93
N LEU A 534 13.10 10.31 -31.47
CA LEU A 534 13.32 9.96 -30.07
C LEU A 534 14.75 9.46 -29.90
N ILE A 535 15.52 10.15 -29.07
CA ILE A 535 16.90 9.81 -28.77
C ILE A 535 16.94 9.12 -27.42
N GLY A 536 17.66 8.00 -27.36
CA GLY A 536 17.82 7.21 -26.14
C GLY A 536 19.27 6.96 -25.82
N THR A 537 19.57 6.69 -24.56
CA THR A 537 20.90 6.25 -24.14
C THR A 537 20.82 5.23 -23.01
N GLY A 538 21.81 4.34 -22.93
CA GLY A 538 21.85 3.24 -21.98
C GLY A 538 22.95 2.24 -22.31
N ASN A 539 22.63 0.95 -22.16
CA ASN A 539 23.57 -0.15 -22.32
C ASN A 539 23.04 -1.22 -23.27
N GLY A 540 23.93 -1.88 -24.00
CA GLY A 540 23.64 -3.07 -24.79
C GLY A 540 24.77 -4.10 -24.70
N GLN A 541 24.64 -5.20 -25.45
CA GLN A 541 25.59 -6.32 -25.39
C GLN A 541 27.07 -5.92 -25.64
N LYS A 542 27.31 -4.85 -26.41
CA LYS A 542 28.66 -4.36 -26.77
C LYS A 542 29.15 -3.18 -25.90
N GLY A 543 28.40 -2.82 -24.85
CA GLY A 543 28.67 -1.67 -23.96
C GLY A 543 27.62 -0.57 -24.08
N GLY A 544 27.97 0.63 -23.61
CA GLY A 544 27.10 1.79 -23.62
C GLY A 544 26.72 2.20 -25.04
N LEU A 545 25.53 2.78 -25.21
CA LEU A 545 25.01 3.18 -26.51
C LEU A 545 24.18 4.48 -26.45
N ILE A 546 24.18 5.19 -27.57
CA ILE A 546 23.17 6.19 -27.93
C ILE A 546 22.34 5.64 -29.10
N THR A 547 21.03 5.84 -29.06
CA THR A 547 20.10 5.41 -30.10
C THR A 547 19.28 6.55 -30.65
N SER A 548 18.90 6.49 -31.92
CA SER A 548 17.96 7.40 -32.56
C SER A 548 16.86 6.62 -33.26
N LEU A 549 15.60 6.92 -32.93
CA LEU A 549 14.41 6.36 -33.54
C LEU A 549 13.59 7.46 -34.21
N SER A 550 13.26 7.28 -35.48
CA SER A 550 12.39 8.20 -36.21
C SER A 550 10.95 8.13 -35.71
N LEU A 551 10.29 9.28 -35.68
CA LEU A 551 8.89 9.46 -35.34
C LEU A 551 8.10 9.93 -36.56
N THR A 552 6.80 9.68 -36.57
CA THR A 552 5.88 10.30 -37.53
C THR A 552 5.61 11.76 -37.13
N ASP A 553 4.98 12.53 -38.02
CA ASP A 553 4.55 13.91 -37.70
C ASP A 553 3.61 13.96 -36.49
N ALA A 554 2.83 12.90 -36.28
CA ALA A 554 1.94 12.75 -35.12
C ALA A 554 2.67 12.30 -33.84
N GLY A 555 3.97 11.98 -33.93
CA GLY A 555 4.82 11.55 -32.82
C GLY A 555 4.85 10.04 -32.56
N ALA A 556 4.19 9.22 -33.38
CA ALA A 556 4.25 7.75 -33.24
C ALA A 556 5.62 7.21 -33.68
N PHE A 557 6.03 6.04 -33.19
CA PHE A 557 7.23 5.37 -33.69
C PHE A 557 7.06 5.05 -35.17
N ASN A 558 7.97 5.54 -36.01
CA ASN A 558 7.94 5.33 -37.45
C ASN A 558 8.60 4.00 -37.82
N THR A 559 7.91 2.88 -37.55
CA THR A 559 8.39 1.52 -37.79
C THR A 559 7.24 0.59 -38.16
N ASP A 560 7.52 -0.36 -39.06
CA ASP A 560 6.61 -1.46 -39.39
C ASP A 560 6.77 -2.64 -38.42
N ALA A 561 5.74 -3.46 -38.30
CA ALA A 561 5.60 -4.47 -37.25
C ALA A 561 6.54 -5.69 -37.33
N SER A 562 7.44 -5.80 -38.34
CA SER A 562 8.05 -7.11 -38.66
C SER A 562 9.48 -7.19 -39.23
N SER A 563 10.23 -6.12 -39.52
CA SER A 563 11.55 -6.31 -40.18
C SER A 563 12.76 -6.24 -39.24
N THR A 564 13.39 -7.40 -39.00
CA THR A 564 14.76 -7.53 -38.44
C THR A 564 15.82 -7.93 -39.47
N ALA A 565 15.54 -7.82 -40.78
CA ALA A 565 16.52 -8.09 -41.84
C ALA A 565 16.13 -7.47 -43.19
N GLY A 566 17.05 -6.71 -43.81
CA GLY A 566 17.03 -6.40 -45.25
C GLY A 566 16.06 -5.33 -45.76
N SER A 567 15.41 -4.55 -44.90
CA SER A 567 14.53 -3.44 -45.30
C SER A 567 15.29 -2.11 -45.41
N THR A 568 14.98 -1.31 -46.44
CA THR A 568 15.44 0.08 -46.60
C THR A 568 14.47 1.06 -45.94
N LEU A 569 14.17 0.86 -44.65
CA LEU A 569 13.33 1.74 -43.82
C LEU A 569 13.98 1.86 -42.44
N GLU A 570 14.46 3.05 -42.06
CA GLU A 570 15.35 3.35 -40.91
C GLU A 570 14.81 2.93 -39.52
N PRO A 571 15.17 1.74 -38.98
CA PRO A 571 14.78 1.30 -37.64
C PRO A 571 15.98 1.42 -36.67
N LEU A 572 15.78 2.14 -35.55
CA LEU A 572 16.75 2.37 -34.46
C LEU A 572 18.25 2.43 -34.86
N LYS A 573 18.72 3.63 -35.21
CA LYS A 573 20.17 3.87 -35.34
C LYS A 573 20.82 3.77 -33.96
N ALA A 574 22.02 3.17 -33.88
CA ALA A 574 22.76 3.04 -32.63
C ALA A 574 24.26 3.25 -32.84
N THR A 575 24.86 4.05 -31.96
CA THR A 575 26.31 4.29 -31.90
C THR A 575 26.84 3.85 -30.54
N VAL A 576 27.92 3.07 -30.53
CA VAL A 576 28.53 2.56 -29.29
C VAL A 576 29.31 3.69 -28.61
N LEU A 577 29.19 3.81 -27.29
CA LEU A 577 29.89 4.80 -26.48
C LEU A 577 31.33 4.36 -26.18
N GLN A 578 32.16 5.31 -25.75
CA GLN A 578 33.55 5.03 -25.37
C GLN A 578 33.63 3.97 -24.26
N LYS A 579 34.60 3.06 -24.41
CA LYS A 579 34.84 2.00 -23.44
C LYS A 579 35.64 2.54 -22.25
N VAL A 580 35.29 2.08 -21.05
CA VAL A 580 36.05 2.35 -19.82
C VAL A 580 36.71 1.05 -19.37
N THR A 581 38.03 1.06 -19.20
CA THR A 581 38.77 -0.09 -18.65
C THR A 581 38.66 -0.07 -17.12
N THR A 582 38.08 -1.11 -16.53
CA THR A 582 38.09 -1.33 -15.08
C THR A 582 39.01 -2.50 -14.73
N THR A 583 39.45 -2.61 -13.47
CA THR A 583 40.46 -3.57 -12.97
C THR A 583 40.13 -5.06 -13.15
N ASN A 584 38.97 -5.41 -13.73
CA ASN A 584 38.48 -6.78 -13.92
C ASN A 584 38.13 -7.11 -15.40
N ASP A 585 38.80 -6.51 -16.39
CA ASP A 585 38.70 -6.83 -17.83
C ASP A 585 37.30 -6.76 -18.48
N LYS A 586 36.29 -6.20 -17.80
CA LYS A 586 35.00 -5.89 -18.41
C LYS A 586 35.05 -4.49 -19.02
N THR A 587 35.16 -4.44 -20.35
CA THR A 587 35.09 -3.22 -21.15
C THR A 587 33.64 -2.90 -21.51
N THR A 588 32.92 -2.19 -20.66
CA THR A 588 31.53 -1.79 -20.95
C THR A 588 31.27 -0.37 -20.46
N GLY A 589 31.16 0.60 -21.39
CA GLY A 589 30.58 1.91 -21.07
C GLY A 589 29.09 1.79 -20.68
N ASP A 590 28.50 2.87 -20.17
CA ASP A 590 27.06 3.01 -19.97
C ASP A 590 26.67 4.46 -20.26
N GLY A 591 25.50 4.65 -20.89
CA GLY A 591 24.92 5.94 -21.18
C GLY A 591 23.88 6.30 -20.14
N ASN A 592 24.04 7.43 -19.46
CA ASN A 592 23.22 7.78 -18.30
C ASN A 592 22.13 8.79 -18.63
N ALA A 593 22.44 9.82 -19.41
CA ALA A 593 21.51 10.88 -19.79
C ALA A 593 21.90 11.54 -21.12
N VAL A 594 20.92 12.06 -21.86
CA VAL A 594 21.13 12.69 -23.17
C VAL A 594 20.33 13.98 -23.32
N ILE A 595 20.90 14.98 -23.98
CA ILE A 595 20.23 16.23 -24.38
C ILE A 595 20.38 16.49 -25.87
N VAL A 596 19.47 17.32 -26.40
CA VAL A 596 19.60 17.95 -27.72
C VAL A 596 20.19 19.34 -27.52
N ASN A 597 21.30 19.66 -28.19
CA ASN A 597 21.96 20.97 -28.13
C ASN A 597 22.40 21.42 -29.53
N GLY A 598 21.62 22.30 -30.16
CA GLY A 598 21.87 22.77 -31.52
C GLY A 598 21.91 21.63 -32.53
N ASP A 599 23.04 21.49 -33.22
CA ASP A 599 23.30 20.45 -34.22
C ASP A 599 23.89 19.16 -33.62
N TYR A 600 23.82 18.99 -32.29
CA TYR A 600 24.42 17.87 -31.59
C TYR A 600 23.49 17.20 -30.57
N TYR A 601 23.74 15.92 -30.34
CA TYR A 601 23.29 15.22 -29.13
C TYR A 601 24.47 15.08 -28.18
N GLN A 602 24.26 15.39 -26.90
CA GLN A 602 25.32 15.30 -25.89
C GLN A 602 24.88 14.35 -24.77
N VAL A 603 25.77 13.42 -24.42
CA VAL A 603 25.48 12.28 -23.55
C VAL A 603 26.42 12.28 -22.35
N ALA A 604 25.87 12.12 -21.15
CA ALA A 604 26.63 11.79 -19.95
C ALA A 604 26.87 10.28 -19.89
N THR A 605 28.12 9.86 -19.74
CA THR A 605 28.55 8.45 -19.81
C THR A 605 29.52 8.10 -18.69
N LEU A 606 29.81 6.81 -18.50
CA LEU A 606 30.86 6.36 -17.56
C LEU A 606 32.26 6.90 -17.90
N TYR A 607 32.50 7.29 -19.15
CA TYR A 607 33.78 7.87 -19.58
C TYR A 607 33.87 9.37 -19.22
N GLY A 608 32.72 10.06 -19.23
CA GLY A 608 32.59 11.49 -19.04
C GLY A 608 31.44 12.00 -19.90
N THR A 609 31.75 12.75 -20.95
CA THR A 609 30.74 13.25 -21.88
C THR A 609 31.10 12.92 -23.32
N GLU A 610 30.10 12.56 -24.12
CA GLU A 610 30.26 12.25 -25.53
C GLU A 610 29.24 13.02 -26.36
N THR A 611 29.69 13.58 -27.49
CA THR A 611 28.90 14.43 -28.38
C THR A 611 28.79 13.79 -29.75
N PHE A 612 27.59 13.77 -30.31
CA PHE A 612 27.24 13.14 -31.58
C PHE A 612 26.58 14.13 -32.52
N ASN A 613 26.87 14.03 -33.81
CA ASN A 613 26.21 14.84 -34.84
C ASN A 613 24.71 14.48 -34.89
N ARG A 614 23.86 15.50 -34.86
CA ARG A 614 22.40 15.33 -34.82
C ARG A 614 21.82 14.73 -36.11
N SER A 615 22.49 14.99 -37.24
CA SER A 615 22.11 14.52 -38.57
C SER A 615 22.18 13.00 -38.72
N ASP A 616 23.29 12.39 -38.28
CA ASP A 616 23.63 11.00 -38.60
C ASP A 616 24.04 10.13 -37.40
N LEU A 617 24.06 10.67 -36.18
CA LEU A 617 24.46 10.00 -34.94
C LEU A 617 25.95 9.57 -34.92
N SER A 618 26.78 10.07 -35.84
CA SER A 618 28.23 9.85 -35.79
C SER A 618 28.84 10.57 -34.59
N GLY A 619 29.87 9.97 -33.97
CA GLY A 619 30.58 10.65 -32.89
C GLY A 619 31.28 11.91 -33.42
N ALA A 620 31.26 12.97 -32.62
CA ALA A 620 31.96 14.22 -32.89
C ALA A 620 33.08 14.44 -31.87
N TYR A 621 32.77 14.31 -30.57
CA TYR A 621 33.72 14.56 -29.48
C TYR A 621 33.52 13.60 -28.31
N ALA A 622 34.61 13.32 -27.58
CA ALA A 622 34.58 12.64 -26.30
C ALA A 622 35.51 13.37 -25.31
N SER A 623 34.99 13.69 -24.13
CA SER A 623 35.69 14.45 -23.09
C SER A 623 35.65 13.66 -21.79
N LYS A 624 36.83 13.32 -21.27
CA LYS A 624 36.98 12.55 -20.03
C LYS A 624 36.62 13.43 -18.83
N LEU A 625 35.65 13.00 -18.05
CA LEU A 625 35.15 13.74 -16.88
C LEU A 625 34.96 12.84 -15.65
N GLY A 626 35.23 11.54 -15.76
CA GLY A 626 34.85 10.56 -14.75
C GLY A 626 33.43 10.03 -15.01
N ASP A 627 32.82 9.44 -13.99
CA ASP A 627 31.50 8.81 -14.13
C ASP A 627 30.41 9.90 -14.13
N ALA A 628 30.06 10.40 -15.32
CA ALA A 628 29.05 11.43 -15.49
C ALA A 628 27.65 10.83 -15.34
N LYS A 629 26.86 11.40 -14.43
CA LYS A 629 25.56 10.86 -14.01
C LYS A 629 24.38 11.48 -14.72
N TYR A 630 24.45 12.77 -15.02
CA TYR A 630 23.35 13.45 -15.68
C TYR A 630 23.84 14.67 -16.46
N ILE A 631 23.14 15.00 -17.54
CA ILE A 631 23.37 16.17 -18.36
C ILE A 631 22.04 16.89 -18.59
N THR A 632 22.05 18.21 -18.47
CA THR A 632 20.90 19.09 -18.72
C THR A 632 21.40 20.43 -19.25
N LYS A 633 20.51 21.30 -19.72
CA LYS A 633 20.88 22.61 -20.26
C LYS A 633 19.81 23.66 -20.00
N ASP A 634 20.22 24.92 -20.05
CA ASP A 634 19.37 26.07 -20.32
C ASP A 634 19.74 26.67 -21.70
N ASP A 635 19.40 27.95 -21.94
CA ASP A 635 19.73 28.65 -23.19
C ASP A 635 21.19 29.11 -23.26
N LYS A 636 21.88 29.20 -22.12
CA LYS A 636 23.24 29.75 -22.00
C LYS A 636 24.27 28.68 -21.70
N ASN A 637 23.91 27.65 -20.95
CA ASN A 637 24.85 26.68 -20.41
C ASN A 637 24.34 25.25 -20.52
N VAL A 638 25.29 24.32 -20.62
CA VAL A 638 25.13 22.89 -20.37
C VAL A 638 25.72 22.56 -19.01
N TYR A 639 25.00 21.76 -18.22
CA TYR A 639 25.41 21.34 -16.89
C TYR A 639 25.56 19.82 -16.85
N VAL A 640 26.67 19.35 -16.30
CA VAL A 640 26.98 17.92 -16.21
C VAL A 640 27.33 17.56 -14.78
N SER A 641 26.58 16.63 -14.19
CA SER A 641 26.93 16.04 -12.90
C SER A 641 27.81 14.82 -13.10
N TYR A 642 28.84 14.66 -12.27
CA TYR A 642 29.78 13.56 -12.36
C TYR A 642 30.34 13.19 -10.99
N VAL A 643 30.74 11.92 -10.85
CA VAL A 643 31.35 11.41 -9.63
C VAL A 643 32.86 11.50 -9.74
N ASP A 644 33.47 12.18 -8.76
CA ASP A 644 34.92 12.26 -8.57
C ASP A 644 35.27 11.74 -7.17
N GLY A 645 35.91 10.58 -7.11
CA GLY A 645 36.06 9.82 -5.87
C GLY A 645 34.68 9.40 -5.32
N ASN A 646 34.28 9.97 -4.18
CA ASN A 646 32.98 9.73 -3.54
C ASN A 646 32.05 10.95 -3.61
N ASP A 647 32.47 12.04 -4.25
CA ASP A 647 31.72 13.29 -4.31
C ASP A 647 31.03 13.44 -5.67
N LEU A 648 29.79 13.93 -5.66
CA LEU A 648 29.13 14.38 -6.87
C LEU A 648 29.46 15.86 -7.10
N LYS A 649 30.02 16.16 -8.26
CA LYS A 649 30.35 17.52 -8.70
C LYS A 649 29.49 17.90 -9.89
N VAL A 650 29.30 19.20 -10.10
CA VAL A 650 28.60 19.73 -11.27
C VAL A 650 29.51 20.70 -12.00
N ASN A 651 29.78 20.41 -13.27
CA ASN A 651 30.42 21.34 -14.18
C ASN A 651 29.38 22.15 -14.96
N SER A 652 29.74 23.38 -15.32
CA SER A 652 29.00 24.21 -16.26
C SER A 652 29.87 24.52 -17.47
N TYR A 653 29.25 24.52 -18.64
CA TYR A 653 29.85 24.80 -19.94
C TYR A 653 28.95 25.79 -20.66
N ASP A 654 29.53 26.73 -21.42
CA ASP A 654 28.74 27.53 -22.36
C ASP A 654 28.00 26.58 -23.34
N ALA A 655 26.74 26.89 -23.66
CA ALA A 655 25.94 26.08 -24.58
C ALA A 655 26.56 25.96 -25.98
N SER A 656 27.37 26.95 -26.40
CA SER A 656 28.14 26.89 -27.64
C SER A 656 29.37 25.97 -27.55
N ASN A 657 29.81 25.60 -26.34
CA ASN A 657 30.89 24.61 -26.17
C ASN A 657 30.34 23.20 -26.38
N VAL A 658 30.17 22.83 -27.65
CA VAL A 658 29.66 21.51 -28.02
C VAL A 658 30.63 20.37 -27.70
N ARG A 659 31.91 20.65 -27.46
CA ARG A 659 32.92 19.65 -27.09
C ARG A 659 32.85 19.26 -25.60
N LEU A 660 32.29 20.13 -24.77
CA LEU A 660 32.24 19.98 -23.31
C LEU A 660 33.62 19.71 -22.69
N ASP A 661 34.67 20.29 -23.27
CA ASP A 661 36.02 20.29 -22.71
C ASP A 661 36.25 21.54 -21.86
N ASN A 662 37.32 21.51 -21.06
CA ASN A 662 37.77 22.65 -20.24
C ASN A 662 36.68 23.25 -19.33
N GLY A 663 35.72 22.44 -18.89
CA GLY A 663 34.69 22.84 -17.94
C GLY A 663 35.28 23.19 -16.59
N SER A 664 34.64 24.13 -15.89
CA SER A 664 34.96 24.43 -14.50
C SER A 664 33.90 23.82 -13.59
N THR A 665 34.33 23.29 -12.44
CA THR A 665 33.41 22.83 -11.40
C THR A 665 32.67 24.03 -10.84
N LEU A 666 31.36 24.10 -11.12
CA LEU A 666 30.48 25.14 -10.61
C LEU A 666 30.29 24.98 -9.10
N PHE A 667 30.10 23.73 -8.63
CA PHE A 667 30.06 23.39 -7.22
C PHE A 667 30.32 21.89 -6.97
N ASN A 668 30.72 21.58 -5.74
CA ASN A 668 30.74 20.22 -5.19
C ASN A 668 29.44 19.99 -4.41
N ALA A 669 28.63 19.04 -4.84
CA ALA A 669 27.36 18.72 -4.20
C ALA A 669 27.50 17.83 -2.95
N GLY A 670 28.72 17.40 -2.65
CA GLY A 670 29.08 16.57 -1.50
C GLY A 670 29.03 15.07 -1.80
N LYS A 671 29.04 14.27 -0.73
CA LYS A 671 29.10 12.81 -0.81
C LYS A 671 27.91 12.24 -1.59
N PHE A 672 28.22 11.44 -2.59
CA PHE A 672 27.27 10.71 -3.40
C PHE A 672 27.44 9.22 -3.15
N GLU A 673 26.65 8.70 -2.22
CA GLU A 673 26.68 7.28 -1.93
C GLU A 673 25.73 6.52 -2.84
N THR A 674 26.33 5.64 -3.64
CA THR A 674 25.63 4.58 -4.36
C THR A 674 25.60 3.31 -3.49
N PHE A 675 24.55 2.50 -3.61
CA PHE A 675 24.60 1.14 -3.08
C PHE A 675 25.76 0.41 -3.79
N LYS A 676 26.59 -0.33 -3.03
CA LYS A 676 27.76 -1.08 -3.53
C LYS A 676 27.54 -1.62 -4.97
N GLY A 677 28.13 -0.95 -5.96
CA GLY A 677 28.09 -1.36 -7.37
C GLY A 677 26.85 -0.98 -8.19
N THR A 678 26.06 0.03 -7.80
CA THR A 678 24.90 0.52 -8.58
C THR A 678 25.08 1.94 -9.13
N ASN A 679 24.52 2.19 -10.32
CA ASN A 679 24.37 3.51 -10.93
C ASN A 679 23.30 4.33 -10.18
N GLY A 680 23.70 5.14 -9.20
CA GLY A 680 22.81 6.13 -8.59
C GLY A 680 22.34 7.14 -9.63
N LYS A 681 21.03 7.41 -9.70
CA LYS A 681 20.48 8.46 -10.56
C LYS A 681 20.68 9.81 -9.88
N SER A 682 21.14 10.80 -10.65
CA SER A 682 21.42 12.15 -10.16
C SER A 682 20.78 13.20 -11.08
N VAL A 683 19.48 13.03 -11.36
CA VAL A 683 18.74 13.95 -12.24
C VAL A 683 18.88 15.38 -11.73
N MET A 684 19.05 16.31 -12.68
CA MET A 684 19.13 17.74 -12.41
C MET A 684 17.99 18.49 -13.11
N ALA A 685 17.46 19.50 -12.44
CA ALA A 685 16.59 20.50 -13.05
C ALA A 685 17.21 21.89 -12.92
N VAL A 686 17.11 22.69 -13.97
CA VAL A 686 17.61 24.07 -14.01
C VAL A 686 16.41 25.00 -14.09
N ASP A 687 16.37 26.02 -13.24
CA ASP A 687 15.35 27.05 -13.26
C ASP A 687 15.97 28.43 -12.96
N GLY A 688 16.25 29.19 -14.02
CA GLY A 688 17.01 30.42 -13.92
C GLY A 688 18.43 30.15 -13.37
N ASN A 689 18.74 30.77 -12.24
CA ASN A 689 20.05 30.61 -11.57
C ASN A 689 20.09 29.44 -10.57
N ASP A 690 18.96 28.75 -10.38
CA ASP A 690 18.84 27.63 -9.45
C ASP A 690 19.05 26.31 -10.19
N ILE A 691 19.91 25.46 -9.61
CA ILE A 691 20.15 24.10 -10.06
C ILE A 691 19.75 23.15 -8.93
N TYR A 692 18.77 22.31 -9.21
CA TYR A 692 18.28 21.27 -8.31
C TYR A 692 18.95 19.95 -8.66
N VAL A 693 19.57 19.30 -7.68
CA VAL A 693 20.39 18.11 -7.86
C VAL A 693 19.93 16.99 -6.93
N CYS A 694 19.56 15.85 -7.50
CA CYS A 694 19.25 14.63 -6.76
C CYS A 694 20.54 13.96 -6.25
N LEU A 695 20.69 13.83 -4.93
CA LEU A 695 21.90 13.29 -4.28
C LEU A 695 21.72 11.85 -3.78
N GLY A 696 20.74 11.10 -4.32
CA GLY A 696 20.41 9.77 -3.81
C GLY A 696 19.95 9.82 -2.35
N LYS A 697 20.71 9.21 -1.44
CA LYS A 697 20.38 9.22 0.00
C LYS A 697 20.43 10.63 0.62
N GLY A 698 21.20 11.53 0.02
CA GLY A 698 21.39 12.91 0.50
C GLY A 698 20.21 13.83 0.21
N GLY A 699 19.17 13.33 -0.46
CA GLY A 699 17.98 14.10 -0.79
C GLY A 699 18.14 14.98 -2.01
N LEU A 700 17.30 16.03 -2.09
CA LEU A 700 17.34 17.02 -3.15
C LEU A 700 18.07 18.27 -2.65
N ALA A 701 19.12 18.70 -3.34
CA ALA A 701 19.80 19.96 -3.05
C ALA A 701 19.49 21.02 -4.10
N LYS A 702 19.43 22.29 -3.69
CA LYS A 702 19.24 23.46 -4.55
C LYS A 702 20.46 24.36 -4.41
N TYR A 703 21.11 24.63 -5.54
CA TYR A 703 22.24 25.53 -5.64
C TYR A 703 21.86 26.77 -6.44
N THR A 704 21.98 27.95 -5.84
CA THR A 704 21.80 29.23 -6.55
C THR A 704 23.17 29.80 -6.86
N ASN A 705 23.51 29.96 -8.14
CA ASN A 705 24.85 30.42 -8.57
C ASN A 705 26.00 29.65 -7.90
N GLY A 706 25.85 28.32 -7.78
CA GLY A 706 26.84 27.44 -7.15
C GLY A 706 26.89 27.43 -5.63
N THR A 707 26.04 28.20 -4.94
CA THR A 707 25.92 28.18 -3.47
C THR A 707 24.72 27.35 -3.02
N LEU A 708 24.88 26.46 -2.05
CA LEU A 708 23.77 25.70 -1.46
C LEU A 708 22.77 26.64 -0.78
N THR A 709 21.54 26.70 -1.27
CA THR A 709 20.46 27.57 -0.77
C THR A 709 19.18 26.81 -0.41
N GLY A 710 19.18 25.48 -0.58
CA GLY A 710 18.07 24.62 -0.19
C GLY A 710 18.45 23.15 -0.16
N LEU A 711 17.85 22.40 0.76
CA LEU A 711 18.03 20.98 0.94
C LEU A 711 16.70 20.39 1.41
N PHE A 712 16.33 19.26 0.82
CA PHE A 712 15.13 18.51 1.20
C PHE A 712 15.47 17.04 1.38
N ILE A 713 15.17 16.52 2.57
CA ILE A 713 15.31 15.10 2.92
C ILE A 713 14.03 14.70 3.64
N PRO A 714 13.23 13.75 3.14
CA PRO A 714 12.08 13.23 3.87
C PRO A 714 12.50 12.70 5.23
N LYS A 715 11.76 13.03 6.30
CA LYS A 715 12.11 12.61 7.67
C LYS A 715 12.20 11.08 7.79
N ASP A 716 11.37 10.38 7.03
CA ASP A 716 11.28 8.93 6.96
C ASP A 716 12.20 8.30 5.89
N ALA A 717 13.12 9.07 5.28
CA ALA A 717 14.08 8.57 4.29
C ALA A 717 15.04 7.51 4.85
N THR A 718 15.12 7.37 6.17
CA THR A 718 15.91 6.33 6.84
C THR A 718 15.13 5.67 7.98
N TYR A 719 15.57 4.49 8.40
CA TYR A 719 15.16 3.89 9.67
C TYR A 719 16.32 3.17 10.32
N THR A 720 16.23 2.96 11.64
CA THR A 720 17.16 2.11 12.38
C THR A 720 16.59 0.70 12.41
N ALA A 721 17.34 -0.27 11.92
CA ALA A 721 17.00 -1.68 12.00
C ALA A 721 16.84 -2.11 13.47
N ASP A 722 15.75 -2.79 13.78
CA ASP A 722 15.49 -3.38 15.09
C ASP A 722 16.06 -4.81 15.16
N GLY A 723 16.05 -5.44 16.34
CA GLY A 723 16.43 -6.86 16.54
C GLY A 723 15.53 -7.87 15.79
N ASP A 724 14.57 -7.37 15.03
CA ASP A 724 13.63 -8.11 14.21
C ASP A 724 14.04 -8.10 12.73
N ASN A 725 14.93 -7.21 12.33
CA ASN A 725 15.38 -7.12 10.95
C ASN A 725 16.25 -8.33 10.57
N LYS A 726 15.91 -8.99 9.45
CA LYS A 726 16.68 -10.15 8.93
C LYS A 726 17.76 -9.77 7.93
N LYS A 727 17.68 -8.55 7.38
CA LYS A 727 18.56 -8.06 6.29
C LYS A 727 19.73 -7.24 6.84
N TYR A 728 19.52 -6.53 7.94
CA TYR A 728 20.49 -5.63 8.55
C TYR A 728 20.60 -5.92 10.04
N SER A 729 21.81 -5.79 10.59
CA SER A 729 22.04 -5.91 12.04
C SER A 729 21.28 -4.83 12.82
N GLU A 730 20.80 -5.16 14.01
CA GLU A 730 20.15 -4.21 14.92
C GLU A 730 21.02 -2.96 15.13
N GLY A 731 20.40 -1.78 15.13
CA GLY A 731 21.09 -0.49 15.22
C GLY A 731 21.60 0.06 13.88
N THR A 732 21.59 -0.73 12.80
CA THR A 732 22.00 -0.25 11.47
C THR A 732 21.04 0.82 10.96
N THR A 733 21.56 1.96 10.51
CA THR A 733 20.75 2.96 9.78
C THR A 733 20.60 2.53 8.32
N VAL A 734 19.37 2.32 7.89
CA VAL A 734 19.00 1.83 6.57
C VAL A 734 18.30 2.95 5.81
N THR A 735 18.73 3.20 4.57
CA THR A 735 18.06 4.13 3.65
C THR A 735 16.80 3.47 3.09
N ARG A 736 15.65 4.14 3.21
CA ARG A 736 14.37 3.66 2.65
C ARG A 736 14.30 3.93 1.16
N GLY A 737 14.52 5.17 0.75
CA GLY A 737 14.43 5.59 -0.65
C GLY A 737 15.56 6.54 -1.05
N TYR A 738 15.77 6.67 -2.35
CA TYR A 738 16.80 7.51 -2.95
C TYR A 738 16.16 8.61 -3.77
N CYS A 739 16.61 9.84 -3.62
CA CYS A 739 16.25 10.95 -4.48
C CYS A 739 16.82 10.67 -5.88
N ASN A 740 15.95 10.29 -6.82
CA ASN A 740 16.35 9.85 -8.16
C ASN A 740 16.07 10.92 -9.21
N GLY A 741 14.87 11.52 -9.16
CA GLY A 741 14.33 12.41 -10.20
C GLY A 741 13.75 13.69 -9.63
N VAL A 742 13.87 14.80 -10.37
CA VAL A 742 13.28 16.09 -10.00
C VAL A 742 12.68 16.79 -11.21
N CYS A 743 11.54 17.45 -11.02
CA CYS A 743 10.95 18.40 -11.95
C CYS A 743 10.50 19.64 -11.17
N VAL A 744 10.80 20.82 -11.70
CA VAL A 744 10.43 22.10 -11.09
C VAL A 744 9.44 22.77 -12.03
N LYS A 745 8.24 23.11 -11.51
CA LYS A 745 7.20 23.76 -12.32
C LYS A 745 6.32 24.64 -11.46
N GLY A 746 6.14 25.88 -11.89
CA GLY A 746 5.40 26.89 -11.13
C GLY A 746 5.98 27.02 -9.71
N ASP A 747 5.13 27.08 -8.70
CA ASP A 747 5.53 27.20 -7.30
C ASP A 747 5.88 25.86 -6.63
N LYS A 748 5.94 24.75 -7.39
CA LYS A 748 6.15 23.39 -6.86
C LYS A 748 7.44 22.74 -7.35
N ILE A 749 7.92 21.81 -6.52
CA ILE A 749 9.01 20.90 -6.83
C ILE A 749 8.45 19.47 -6.70
N TYR A 750 8.59 18.68 -7.75
CA TYR A 750 8.14 17.29 -7.86
C TYR A 750 9.35 16.37 -7.79
N ILE A 751 9.35 15.43 -6.85
CA ILE A 751 10.55 14.67 -6.48
C ILE A 751 10.23 13.18 -6.54
N ALA A 752 10.85 12.48 -7.49
CA ALA A 752 10.82 11.02 -7.55
C ALA A 752 11.88 10.47 -6.58
N TYR A 753 11.42 10.01 -5.42
CA TYR A 753 12.24 9.62 -4.27
C TYR A 753 12.27 8.09 -4.07
N GLY A 754 12.50 7.35 -5.15
CA GLY A 754 12.64 5.91 -5.10
C GLY A 754 11.41 5.24 -4.48
N SER A 755 11.61 4.35 -3.52
CA SER A 755 10.52 3.63 -2.85
C SER A 755 9.57 4.49 -2.01
N LEU A 756 10.01 5.69 -1.59
CA LEU A 756 9.11 6.66 -0.95
C LEU A 756 8.12 7.26 -1.94
N GLY A 757 8.37 7.08 -3.24
CA GLY A 757 7.47 7.45 -4.32
C GLY A 757 7.62 8.89 -4.79
N LEU A 758 6.51 9.49 -5.22
CA LEU A 758 6.48 10.90 -5.61
C LEU A 758 6.20 11.76 -4.37
N ILE A 759 7.07 12.72 -4.11
CA ILE A 759 6.89 13.75 -3.08
C ILE A 759 6.81 15.11 -3.75
N VAL A 760 5.89 15.97 -3.30
CA VAL A 760 5.75 17.35 -3.77
C VAL A 760 5.93 18.30 -2.61
N ILE A 761 6.74 19.35 -2.81
CA ILE A 761 6.95 20.43 -1.84
C ILE A 761 6.71 21.79 -2.51
N ASN A 762 6.44 22.83 -1.72
CA ASN A 762 6.46 24.20 -2.24
C ASN A 762 7.92 24.63 -2.45
N ARG A 763 8.19 25.34 -3.54
CA ARG A 763 9.51 25.91 -3.82
C ARG A 763 9.96 26.87 -2.72
N SER A 764 9.02 27.66 -2.17
CA SER A 764 9.26 28.61 -1.09
C SER A 764 9.75 27.95 0.20
N ASP A 765 9.41 26.68 0.42
CA ASP A 765 9.67 26.01 1.69
C ASP A 765 11.07 25.35 1.70
N MET A 766 11.66 25.12 0.51
CA MET A 766 12.99 24.51 0.35
C MET A 766 14.12 25.53 0.58
N THR A 767 14.33 25.87 1.85
CA THR A 767 15.30 26.89 2.31
C THR A 767 16.35 26.35 3.28
N ALA A 768 16.20 25.11 3.75
CA ALA A 768 17.15 24.51 4.67
C ALA A 768 18.53 24.26 4.03
N THR A 769 19.60 24.34 4.80
CA THR A 769 20.97 24.03 4.33
C THR A 769 21.67 22.97 5.20
N THR A 770 20.97 22.44 6.21
CA THR A 770 21.43 21.35 7.07
C THR A 770 20.43 20.19 7.02
N GLU A 771 20.89 18.96 7.26
CA GLU A 771 20.02 17.78 7.18
C GLU A 771 18.84 17.83 8.16
N ASP A 772 19.08 18.25 9.41
CA ASP A 772 18.04 18.27 10.43
C ASP A 772 16.93 19.27 10.11
N ALA A 773 17.28 20.44 9.57
CA ALA A 773 16.32 21.42 9.09
C ALA A 773 15.61 20.92 7.82
N ALA A 774 16.33 20.26 6.90
CA ALA A 774 15.77 19.70 5.67
C ALA A 774 14.67 18.68 5.94
N LYS A 775 14.80 17.88 7.02
CA LYS A 775 13.80 16.92 7.51
C LYS A 775 12.54 17.56 8.11
N GLN A 776 12.51 18.87 8.31
CA GLN A 776 11.34 19.61 8.78
C GLN A 776 10.55 20.30 7.66
N THR A 777 11.08 20.30 6.43
CA THR A 777 10.41 20.91 5.27
C THR A 777 9.04 20.26 5.05
N PRO A 778 7.94 21.03 5.05
CA PRO A 778 6.60 20.48 4.88
C PRO A 778 6.38 19.86 3.50
N GLU A 779 5.64 18.75 3.47
CA GLU A 779 5.20 18.13 2.21
C GLU A 779 3.84 18.69 1.78
N VAL A 780 3.69 18.98 0.50
CA VAL A 780 2.40 19.36 -0.13
C VAL A 780 1.59 18.11 -0.45
N ALA A 781 2.22 17.07 -0.96
CA ALA A 781 1.58 15.81 -1.27
C ALA A 781 2.61 14.68 -1.37
N ARG A 782 2.15 13.44 -1.17
CA ARG A 782 2.95 12.22 -1.36
C ARG A 782 2.10 11.13 -1.99
N TYR A 783 2.69 10.34 -2.87
CA TYR A 783 2.08 9.15 -3.48
C TYR A 783 3.08 8.00 -3.52
N THR A 784 2.67 6.81 -3.04
CA THR A 784 3.46 5.57 -3.12
C THR A 784 2.69 4.47 -3.82
N ALA A 785 3.29 3.82 -4.82
CA ALA A 785 2.77 2.61 -5.46
C ALA A 785 3.59 1.34 -5.15
N GLY A 786 4.52 1.38 -4.19
CA GLY A 786 5.30 0.20 -3.78
C GLY A 786 6.24 -0.39 -4.84
N LYS A 787 6.95 0.49 -5.55
CA LYS A 787 8.22 0.27 -6.29
C LYS A 787 8.98 1.61 -6.36
N SER A 788 10.15 1.64 -7.01
CA SER A 788 10.97 2.86 -7.10
C SER A 788 10.41 3.89 -8.10
N ALA A 789 10.10 5.10 -7.63
CA ALA A 789 9.95 6.28 -8.48
C ALA A 789 11.33 6.78 -8.94
N ASN A 790 11.53 6.79 -10.26
CA ASN A 790 12.85 6.98 -10.86
C ASN A 790 13.01 8.31 -11.60
N PHE A 791 11.92 8.84 -12.17
CA PHE A 791 11.91 10.08 -12.93
C PHE A 791 10.52 10.72 -12.87
N VAL A 792 10.43 12.03 -13.03
CA VAL A 792 9.15 12.76 -13.04
C VAL A 792 9.18 13.89 -14.08
N ALA A 793 8.06 14.07 -14.78
CA ALA A 793 7.80 15.17 -15.70
C ALA A 793 6.39 15.75 -15.46
N VAL A 794 6.17 17.03 -15.75
CA VAL A 794 4.88 17.69 -15.56
C VAL A 794 4.47 18.48 -16.80
N ASP A 795 3.32 18.16 -17.38
CA ASP A 795 2.78 18.82 -18.58
C ASP A 795 2.12 20.16 -18.27
N ASN A 796 1.71 20.91 -19.29
CA ASN A 796 1.08 22.23 -19.13
C ASN A 796 -0.34 22.16 -18.54
N ASN A 797 -0.95 20.99 -18.47
CA ASN A 797 -2.24 20.76 -17.81
C ASN A 797 -2.08 20.32 -16.34
N ASN A 798 -0.85 20.38 -15.81
CA ASN A 798 -0.45 19.93 -14.47
C ASN A 798 -0.69 18.43 -14.22
N ASN A 799 -0.69 17.62 -15.27
CA ASN A 799 -0.59 16.17 -15.16
C ASN A 799 0.86 15.79 -14.87
N ILE A 800 1.05 14.90 -13.90
CA ILE A 800 2.35 14.52 -13.36
C ILE A 800 2.66 13.08 -13.80
N TYR A 801 3.67 12.91 -14.63
CA TYR A 801 4.06 11.65 -15.22
C TYR A 801 5.28 11.12 -14.47
N VAL A 802 5.14 9.95 -13.85
CA VAL A 802 6.19 9.33 -13.03
C VAL A 802 6.62 8.01 -13.67
N ALA A 803 7.91 7.90 -14.00
CA ALA A 803 8.52 6.63 -14.34
C ALA A 803 8.72 5.82 -13.05
N TYR A 804 7.76 4.96 -12.75
CA TYR A 804 7.58 4.30 -11.45
C TYR A 804 8.24 2.92 -11.40
N GLY A 805 9.40 2.76 -12.02
CA GLY A 805 10.16 1.52 -12.01
C GLY A 805 9.32 0.35 -12.51
N LYS A 806 9.26 -0.74 -11.74
CA LYS A 806 8.48 -1.94 -12.11
C LYS A 806 6.96 -1.72 -12.14
N ASN A 807 6.47 -0.59 -11.62
CA ASN A 807 5.07 -0.17 -11.79
C ASN A 807 4.82 0.64 -13.06
N CYS A 808 5.81 0.70 -13.94
CA CYS A 808 5.76 1.36 -15.24
C CYS A 808 5.36 2.85 -15.10
N LEU A 809 4.57 3.40 -16.02
CA LEU A 809 4.11 4.79 -15.97
C LEU A 809 2.98 4.93 -14.96
N LYS A 810 3.06 5.96 -14.11
CA LYS A 810 1.92 6.47 -13.33
C LYS A 810 1.66 7.92 -13.70
N VAL A 811 0.39 8.24 -13.94
CA VAL A 811 -0.06 9.62 -14.21
C VAL A 811 -0.90 10.08 -13.04
N LEU A 812 -0.48 11.19 -12.43
CA LEU A 812 -1.05 11.71 -11.20
C LEU A 812 -1.50 13.16 -11.40
N LYS A 813 -2.43 13.60 -10.55
CA LYS A 813 -2.81 15.00 -10.45
C LYS A 813 -2.88 15.44 -9.00
N LEU A 814 -2.43 16.67 -8.75
CA LEU A 814 -2.68 17.34 -7.47
C LEU A 814 -4.15 17.75 -7.41
N VAL A 815 -4.84 17.32 -6.36
CA VAL A 815 -6.22 17.70 -6.09
C VAL A 815 -6.34 18.23 -4.66
N ASN A 816 -7.21 19.20 -4.45
CA ASN A 816 -7.45 19.73 -3.12
C ASN A 816 -8.07 18.64 -2.23
N LYS A 817 -7.63 18.58 -0.97
CA LYS A 817 -8.13 17.60 0.02
C LYS A 817 -9.65 17.67 0.24
N SER A 818 -10.27 18.82 -0.04
CA SER A 818 -11.70 19.10 0.19
C SER A 818 -12.61 18.86 -1.03
N ARG A 819 -12.13 18.22 -2.11
CA ARG A 819 -12.94 17.90 -3.29
C ARG A 819 -13.12 16.39 -3.47
#